data_AF-A0A8T3B2M1-F1
#
_entry.id   AF-A0A8T3B2M1-F1
#
_cell.length_a   1.000
_cell.length_b   1.000
_cell.length_c   1.000
_cell.angle_alpha   90.00
_cell.angle_beta   90.00
_cell.angle_gamma   90.00
#
_symmetry.space_group_name_H-M   'P 1'
#
loop_
_entity.id
_entity.type
_entity.pdbx_description
1 polymer ?
#
loop_
_entity_poly.entity_id
_entity_poly.type
_entity_poly.pdbx_seq_one_letter_code
_entity_poly.pdbx_strand_id
1 'polypeptide(L)'
;MDIGDAYLQGSRSPSPFWKSGEGSIFSISSSERGEEEELDLRWAALQKLPTYNRARKGILNFEDGELKEIDIKNLSYHDRRNLLDRLVRVVEENNEKFLLKLKERFNRVGIDYPTIEVRYELLNVEAQAYVGSRNLPTFFNSILNTVEFFINHLHIIPSKKRPFTVLNDISGIIRPRRMTLLLGPPGSGKTTLLLALAGKLGSDLKVSGNVTYNGHAMDEFVPQRTAAYISQYDLHMGEMTVRETLAFSARCQGVGYRFDMLTELLRREKEANIKPDADIDVFMKASSMEGKETGVITDYIMKILGLEICADVMVGNEMLRGISGGQRKRVTTGEMIVGPAKALFMDEISTGLDTSTTFQIVNSLRQIVSILAGTAVVSLLQPAPETYELFDDIILLSEGHIVYQGPREDVLEFFKFMGFECPKRKGVADFLQEVTSVKDQKQYWARHDKPYRYVPVKEFAKAFLSFHVGENLRKELSVPFDKSKSHRASLTTSKFAVSGIEILKSCAERELLLMKRNCFVYAFRAFQVMFMAVVTMSLFWKKEMHHRSIDDGQIYMGALFFSLLTILFNGFSELALTIIKLPVFFKQRDCDFFPSWAYALPNWILNIPFSCVEVAIWVLLTYFAIGYDSSAERFFKHYLLLLLVNQMASGMFRFIAVLGRILVIANVLAAYILLVILVLGGFLISHGNVKKWWLWGYWSSPVMYSQNAISVNEFLSKSWSHVLPGTNETLGIIILKSRGIFPEENWYWIGAGALFGYVLIFNFLFIVALSYLKPPGKAQSTVTEEVFRQQQNSIFEKSTPQPREEATKTTIAGNANSNEMKGMVLPFLPYCVTFDNISYSVDMPKEMRAHGIEDKLMLLNGVSGCFRPGVLTALMGVSGAGKTTLMDVLAGRKTDGYIKGDITISGYPKKQETFARISGYCEQNDIHSPNVTVYESLVYSAWLRLPSEIDSVKRKVSEICRNLHISSSFQS
;
A
#
# COMPACT_ATOMS: atom_id res chain seq x y z
N MET A 1 14.03 69.70 -26.07
CA MET A 1 14.75 68.92 -25.02
C MET A 1 14.30 67.50 -25.21
N ASP A 2 14.93 66.85 -26.18
CA ASP A 2 14.30 65.88 -27.05
C ASP A 2 14.91 64.50 -26.86
N ILE A 3 14.02 63.55 -26.55
CA ILE A 3 13.72 62.31 -27.29
C ILE A 3 14.87 61.57 -28.00
N GLY A 4 14.97 60.26 -27.71
CA GLY A 4 15.74 59.21 -28.44
C GLY A 4 16.79 58.55 -27.53
N ASP A 5 17.03 57.25 -27.46
CA ASP A 5 16.74 56.12 -28.36
C ASP A 5 16.92 54.77 -27.63
N ALA A 6 16.24 53.75 -28.19
CA ALA A 6 16.58 52.32 -28.32
C ALA A 6 17.39 51.56 -27.24
N TYR A 7 16.83 50.44 -26.75
CA TYR A 7 17.62 49.29 -26.28
C TYR A 7 17.07 47.96 -26.84
N LEU A 8 17.85 47.41 -27.77
CA LEU A 8 17.89 46.04 -28.30
C LEU A 8 19.35 45.56 -28.15
N GLN A 9 19.57 44.25 -28.02
CA GLN A 9 20.85 43.52 -27.78
C GLN A 9 21.31 43.52 -26.30
N GLY A 10 21.86 42.45 -25.72
CA GLY A 10 22.49 41.23 -26.23
C GLY A 10 23.77 40.99 -25.43
N SER A 11 23.90 39.88 -24.69
CA SER A 11 25.14 39.47 -24.01
C SER A 11 25.05 37.99 -23.60
N ARG A 12 26.11 37.18 -23.54
CA ARG A 12 27.49 37.18 -24.05
C ARG A 12 27.97 35.73 -23.89
N SER A 13 28.45 35.09 -24.95
CA SER A 13 29.22 33.85 -24.92
C SER A 13 30.70 34.15 -24.62
N PRO A 14 31.43 33.35 -23.83
CA PRO A 14 32.89 33.42 -23.80
C PRO A 14 33.49 32.52 -24.89
N SER A 15 34.32 33.12 -25.74
CA SER A 15 35.19 32.45 -26.71
C SER A 15 36.40 31.78 -26.03
N PRO A 16 36.93 30.67 -26.58
CA PRO A 16 38.23 30.16 -26.18
C PRO A 16 39.37 30.80 -27.00
N PHE A 17 40.50 30.96 -26.32
CA PHE A 17 41.78 31.43 -26.80
C PHE A 17 42.30 30.61 -27.99
N TRP A 18 42.74 31.29 -29.05
CA TRP A 18 43.60 30.72 -30.09
C TRP A 18 45.06 30.74 -29.60
N LYS A 19 45.72 29.58 -29.59
CA LYS A 19 47.18 29.47 -29.69
C LYS A 19 47.50 28.78 -31.00
N SER A 20 48.30 29.44 -31.80
CA SER A 20 48.94 28.92 -33.00
C SER A 20 49.94 27.81 -32.65
N GLY A 21 49.88 26.73 -33.43
CA GLY A 21 50.83 25.63 -33.41
C GLY A 21 50.60 24.78 -34.65
N GLU A 22 51.33 25.09 -35.72
CA GLU A 22 51.47 24.22 -36.88
C GLU A 22 52.16 22.92 -36.46
N GLY A 23 51.53 21.77 -36.72
CA GLY A 23 52.15 20.45 -36.58
C GLY A 23 51.18 19.36 -36.12
N SER A 24 50.88 18.43 -37.04
CA SER A 24 50.19 17.13 -36.87
C SER A 24 48.72 17.07 -37.34
N ILE A 25 48.55 16.93 -38.66
CA ILE A 25 47.28 16.58 -39.33
C ILE A 25 47.21 15.05 -39.63
N PHE A 26 48.04 14.20 -39.00
CA PHE A 26 48.17 12.79 -39.41
C PHE A 26 48.20 11.73 -38.29
N SER A 27 47.54 11.94 -37.14
CA SER A 27 47.56 10.92 -36.06
C SER A 27 46.24 10.68 -35.32
N ILE A 28 45.09 11.06 -35.87
CA ILE A 28 43.78 10.81 -35.22
C ILE A 28 43.04 9.60 -35.83
N SER A 29 43.32 9.21 -37.09
CA SER A 29 42.59 8.11 -37.75
C SER A 29 43.06 6.70 -37.40
N SER A 30 44.16 6.55 -36.64
CA SER A 30 44.74 5.24 -36.31
C SER A 30 44.24 4.65 -34.99
N SER A 31 43.77 5.45 -34.02
CA SER A 31 43.27 4.89 -32.75
C SER A 31 41.81 4.43 -32.84
N GLU A 32 40.94 5.16 -33.54
CA GLU A 32 39.54 4.75 -33.76
C GLU A 32 39.43 3.44 -34.55
N ARG A 33 40.30 3.22 -35.55
CA ARG A 33 40.36 1.95 -36.28
C ARG A 33 40.80 0.77 -35.41
N GLY A 34 41.73 0.99 -34.49
CA GLY A 34 42.19 -0.05 -33.56
C GLY A 34 41.11 -0.48 -32.57
N GLU A 35 40.33 0.48 -32.06
CA GLU A 35 39.21 0.23 -31.16
C GLU A 35 38.05 -0.51 -31.85
N GLU A 36 37.74 -0.15 -33.10
CA GLU A 36 36.72 -0.85 -33.90
C GLU A 36 37.12 -2.30 -34.21
N GLU A 37 38.38 -2.55 -34.61
CA GLU A 37 38.91 -3.89 -34.86
C GLU A 37 38.90 -4.76 -33.59
N GLU A 38 39.25 -4.18 -32.43
CA GLU A 38 39.21 -4.89 -31.15
C GLU A 38 37.77 -5.24 -30.73
N LEU A 39 36.82 -4.32 -30.95
CA LEU A 39 35.41 -4.55 -30.68
C LEU A 39 34.84 -5.66 -31.58
N ASP A 40 35.23 -5.70 -32.85
CA ASP A 40 34.84 -6.73 -33.80
C ASP A 40 35.41 -8.12 -33.44
N LEU A 41 36.68 -8.19 -33.02
CA LEU A 41 37.29 -9.43 -32.55
C LEU A 41 36.57 -10.01 -31.32
N ARG A 42 36.26 -9.15 -30.34
CA ARG A 42 35.53 -9.53 -29.13
C ARG A 42 34.08 -9.92 -29.43
N TRP A 43 33.43 -9.23 -30.36
CA TRP A 43 32.10 -9.59 -30.83
C TRP A 43 32.08 -10.96 -31.54
N ALA A 44 33.06 -11.22 -32.40
CA ALA A 44 33.23 -12.52 -33.06
C ALA A 44 33.47 -13.64 -32.04
N ALA A 45 34.22 -13.38 -30.97
CA ALA A 45 34.39 -14.31 -29.85
C ALA A 45 33.06 -14.60 -29.14
N LEU A 46 32.24 -13.58 -28.87
CA LEU A 46 30.90 -13.75 -28.28
C LEU A 46 29.94 -14.52 -29.19
N GLN A 47 29.98 -14.32 -30.51
CA GLN A 47 29.12 -15.05 -31.46
C GLN A 47 29.43 -16.54 -31.56
N LYS A 48 30.67 -16.96 -31.27
CA LYS A 48 31.09 -18.36 -31.19
C LYS A 48 30.51 -19.09 -29.97
N LEU A 49 30.07 -18.36 -28.94
CA LEU A 49 29.46 -18.96 -27.75
C LEU A 49 28.07 -19.55 -28.05
N PRO A 50 27.66 -20.61 -27.31
CA PRO A 50 26.26 -21.06 -27.29
C PRO A 50 25.33 -19.92 -26.86
N THR A 51 24.08 -19.90 -27.36
CA THR A 51 23.09 -18.85 -27.09
C THR A 51 22.91 -18.56 -25.59
N TYR A 52 22.92 -19.61 -24.77
CA TYR A 52 22.84 -19.50 -23.31
C TYR A 52 24.00 -18.71 -22.68
N ASN A 53 25.25 -18.99 -23.10
CA ASN A 53 26.42 -18.27 -22.61
C ASN A 53 26.47 -16.84 -23.17
N ARG A 54 26.03 -16.66 -24.43
CA ARG A 54 25.96 -15.36 -25.09
C ARG A 54 24.95 -14.41 -24.44
N ALA A 55 23.84 -14.93 -23.93
CA ALA A 55 22.87 -14.14 -23.17
C ALA A 55 23.44 -13.60 -21.86
N ARG A 56 24.50 -14.22 -21.31
CA ARG A 56 25.11 -13.88 -20.02
C ARG A 56 26.36 -13.02 -20.12
N LYS A 57 26.90 -12.85 -21.31
CA LYS A 57 28.08 -12.02 -21.54
C LYS A 57 27.76 -10.82 -22.43
N GLY A 58 28.33 -9.67 -22.11
CA GLY A 58 28.18 -8.43 -22.88
C GLY A 58 29.50 -7.68 -23.00
N ILE A 59 29.55 -6.70 -23.89
CA ILE A 59 30.68 -5.78 -24.03
C ILE A 59 30.21 -4.45 -23.48
N LEU A 60 30.92 -3.90 -22.50
CA LEU A 60 30.62 -2.58 -21.94
C LEU A 60 31.86 -1.70 -22.08
N ASN A 61 31.64 -0.44 -22.43
CA ASN A 61 32.70 0.56 -22.51
C ASN A 61 32.86 1.24 -21.15
N PHE A 62 34.07 1.33 -20.59
CA PHE A 62 34.34 1.97 -19.29
C PHE A 62 34.73 3.45 -19.45
N GLU A 63 34.72 4.21 -18.35
CA GLU A 63 35.11 5.65 -18.36
C GLU A 63 36.55 5.88 -18.82
N ASP A 64 37.42 4.87 -18.68
CA ASP A 64 38.81 4.88 -19.16
C ASP A 64 38.94 4.64 -20.69
N GLY A 65 37.83 4.45 -21.41
CA GLY A 65 37.82 4.11 -22.84
C GLY A 65 38.11 2.64 -23.15
N GLU A 66 38.48 1.82 -22.15
CA GLU A 66 38.68 0.39 -22.33
C GLU A 66 37.35 -0.37 -22.48
N LEU A 67 37.17 -1.04 -23.61
CA LEU A 67 36.13 -2.05 -23.80
C LEU A 67 36.49 -3.29 -22.98
N LYS A 68 35.58 -3.82 -22.16
CA LYS A 68 35.76 -5.11 -21.45
C LYS A 68 34.56 -6.04 -21.66
N GLU A 69 34.86 -7.33 -21.80
CA GLU A 69 33.85 -8.39 -21.77
C GLU A 69 33.44 -8.59 -20.30
N ILE A 70 32.15 -8.41 -20.02
CA ILE A 70 31.58 -8.50 -18.67
C ILE A 70 30.60 -9.67 -18.62
N ASP A 71 30.65 -10.45 -17.53
CA ASP A 71 29.54 -11.32 -17.14
C ASP A 71 28.44 -10.47 -16.53
N ILE A 72 27.26 -10.47 -17.16
CA ILE A 72 26.12 -9.66 -16.78
C ILE A 72 25.62 -9.95 -15.37
N LYS A 73 25.90 -11.15 -14.84
CA LYS A 73 25.60 -11.43 -13.44
C LYS A 73 26.37 -10.54 -12.49
N ASN A 74 27.62 -10.18 -12.82
CA ASN A 74 28.54 -9.49 -11.92
C ASN A 74 28.58 -7.96 -12.15
N LEU A 75 27.53 -7.38 -12.74
CA LEU A 75 27.45 -5.92 -12.98
C LEU A 75 27.42 -5.17 -11.65
N SER A 76 28.46 -4.38 -11.38
CA SER A 76 28.51 -3.56 -10.17
C SER A 76 27.47 -2.44 -10.21
N TYR A 77 27.18 -1.82 -9.06
CA TYR A 77 26.27 -0.67 -9.02
C TYR A 77 26.76 0.50 -9.87
N HIS A 78 28.08 0.76 -9.88
CA HIS A 78 28.68 1.81 -10.68
C HIS A 78 28.52 1.52 -12.18
N ASP A 79 28.74 0.28 -12.61
CA ASP A 79 28.58 -0.09 -14.03
C ASP A 79 27.14 0.10 -14.51
N ARG A 80 26.17 -0.29 -13.67
CA ARG A 80 24.74 -0.12 -13.98
C ARG A 80 24.35 1.35 -14.09
N ARG A 81 24.86 2.18 -13.17
CA ARG A 81 24.61 3.62 -13.20
C ARG A 81 25.22 4.27 -14.43
N ASN A 82 26.48 3.96 -14.75
CA ASN A 82 27.18 4.49 -15.92
C ASN A 82 26.51 4.05 -17.23
N LEU A 83 26.04 2.80 -17.31
CA LEU A 83 25.21 2.32 -18.43
C LEU A 83 23.93 3.16 -18.58
N LEU A 84 23.19 3.38 -17.49
CA LEU A 84 21.96 4.16 -17.51
C LEU A 84 22.17 5.64 -17.78
N ASP A 85 23.28 6.22 -17.31
CA ASP A 85 23.63 7.62 -17.57
C ASP A 85 23.99 7.85 -19.05
N ARG A 86 24.55 6.85 -19.74
CA ARG A 86 24.77 6.90 -21.20
C ARG A 86 23.49 6.69 -22.00
N LEU A 87 22.66 5.73 -21.59
CA LEU A 87 21.41 5.41 -22.30
C LEU A 87 20.33 6.48 -22.09
N VAL A 88 20.20 7.00 -20.86
CA VAL A 88 19.14 7.91 -20.43
C VAL A 88 19.74 8.97 -19.51
N ARG A 89 20.54 9.90 -20.06
CA ARG A 89 21.16 10.98 -19.27
C ARG A 89 20.11 11.95 -18.72
N VAL A 90 19.25 12.47 -19.58
CA VAL A 90 18.10 13.30 -19.22
C VAL A 90 16.83 12.56 -19.64
N VAL A 91 16.00 12.19 -18.66
CA VAL A 91 14.80 11.37 -18.90
C VAL A 91 13.89 12.02 -19.95
N GLU A 92 13.70 13.34 -19.88
CA GLU A 92 12.80 14.09 -20.75
C GLU A 92 13.20 14.03 -22.23
N GLU A 93 14.50 14.04 -22.53
CA GLU A 93 15.01 14.10 -23.91
C GLU A 93 15.40 12.74 -24.49
N ASN A 94 15.87 11.83 -23.62
CA ASN A 94 16.53 10.59 -24.06
C ASN A 94 15.66 9.35 -23.91
N ASN A 95 14.67 9.32 -23.02
CA ASN A 95 13.91 8.09 -22.73
C ASN A 95 13.17 7.56 -23.97
N GLU A 96 12.52 8.44 -24.73
CA GLU A 96 11.84 8.07 -25.97
C GLU A 96 12.80 7.49 -27.01
N LYS A 97 13.94 8.17 -27.24
CA LYS A 97 14.99 7.72 -28.16
C LYS A 97 15.52 6.34 -27.75
N PHE A 98 15.77 6.15 -26.46
CA PHE A 98 16.22 4.88 -25.90
C PHE A 98 15.21 3.75 -26.14
N LEU A 99 13.93 3.99 -25.81
CA LEU A 99 12.85 3.02 -26.04
C LEU A 99 12.66 2.71 -27.53
N LEU A 100 12.80 3.71 -28.41
CA LEU A 100 12.74 3.51 -29.86
C LEU A 100 13.88 2.63 -30.35
N LYS A 101 15.12 2.84 -29.89
CA LYS A 101 16.24 1.95 -30.25
C LYS A 101 16.01 0.51 -29.78
N LEU A 102 15.42 0.30 -28.60
CA LEU A 102 15.02 -1.03 -28.13
C LEU A 102 14.00 -1.68 -29.08
N LYS A 103 12.97 -0.92 -29.48
CA LYS A 103 11.94 -1.39 -30.42
C LYS A 103 12.51 -1.69 -31.81
N GLU A 104 13.37 -0.82 -32.33
CA GLU A 104 14.03 -1.01 -33.62
C GLU A 104 14.85 -2.30 -33.65
N ARG A 105 15.55 -2.63 -32.56
CA ARG A 105 16.33 -3.86 -32.46
C ARG A 105 15.47 -5.12 -32.61
N PHE A 106 14.30 -5.17 -31.99
CA PHE A 106 13.34 -6.28 -32.19
C PHE A 106 12.74 -6.28 -33.61
N ASN A 107 12.41 -5.10 -34.15
CA ASN A 107 11.85 -4.98 -35.50
C ASN A 107 12.83 -5.46 -36.59
N ARG A 108 14.14 -5.22 -36.43
CA ARG A 108 15.19 -5.66 -37.38
C ARG A 108 15.22 -7.17 -37.60
N VAL A 109 14.74 -7.95 -36.63
CA VAL A 109 14.66 -9.43 -36.72
C VAL A 109 13.22 -9.95 -36.83
N GLY A 110 12.26 -9.06 -37.07
CA GLY A 110 10.84 -9.40 -37.22
C GLY A 110 10.22 -10.04 -35.97
N ILE A 111 10.58 -9.55 -34.78
CA ILE A 111 9.97 -9.96 -33.51
C ILE A 111 9.02 -8.86 -33.04
N ASP A 112 7.74 -9.20 -32.92
CA ASP A 112 6.73 -8.29 -32.38
C ASP A 112 6.62 -8.40 -30.85
N TYR A 113 6.35 -7.27 -30.20
CA TYR A 113 6.04 -7.27 -28.77
C TYR A 113 4.66 -7.89 -28.49
N PRO A 114 4.51 -8.67 -27.40
CA PRO A 114 3.21 -9.18 -26.98
C PRO A 114 2.27 -8.02 -26.63
N THR A 115 1.07 -8.04 -27.21
CA THR A 115 0.00 -7.08 -26.97
C THR A 115 -1.12 -7.73 -26.16
N ILE A 116 -1.85 -6.89 -25.42
CA ILE A 116 -3.04 -7.30 -24.65
C ILE A 116 -4.16 -6.33 -25.02
N GLU A 117 -5.23 -6.83 -25.61
CA GLU A 117 -6.49 -6.13 -25.75
C GLU A 117 -7.44 -6.61 -24.66
N VAL A 118 -8.02 -5.67 -23.92
CA VAL A 118 -8.97 -5.98 -22.85
C VAL A 118 -10.37 -5.60 -23.31
N ARG A 119 -11.27 -6.58 -23.37
CA ARG A 119 -12.69 -6.37 -23.69
C ARG A 119 -13.54 -6.70 -22.48
N TYR A 120 -14.56 -5.89 -22.23
CA TYR A 120 -15.56 -6.15 -21.21
C TYR A 120 -16.95 -5.94 -21.81
N GLU A 121 -17.87 -6.84 -21.49
CA GLU A 121 -19.20 -6.89 -22.07
C GLU A 121 -20.24 -7.10 -20.99
N LEU A 122 -21.27 -6.22 -21.00
CA LEU A 122 -22.41 -6.24 -20.07
C LEU A 122 -21.97 -6.41 -18.61
N LEU A 123 -20.88 -5.74 -18.23
CA LEU A 123 -20.32 -5.86 -16.89
C LEU A 123 -21.22 -5.12 -15.91
N ASN A 124 -21.80 -5.86 -14.97
CA ASN A 124 -22.60 -5.32 -13.87
C ASN A 124 -22.01 -5.80 -12.54
N VAL A 125 -21.82 -4.86 -11.62
CA VAL A 125 -21.24 -5.10 -10.30
C VAL A 125 -22.21 -4.61 -9.24
N GLU A 126 -22.73 -5.53 -8.44
CA GLU A 126 -23.64 -5.27 -7.34
C GLU A 126 -22.92 -5.42 -5.99
N ALA A 127 -23.07 -4.41 -5.14
CA ALA A 127 -22.60 -4.41 -3.78
C ALA A 127 -23.78 -4.56 -2.81
N GLN A 128 -23.56 -5.22 -1.67
CA GLN A 128 -24.58 -5.33 -0.63
C GLN A 128 -24.20 -4.44 0.56
N ALA A 129 -25.03 -3.46 0.89
CA ALA A 129 -24.86 -2.58 2.05
C ALA A 129 -26.10 -2.62 2.95
N TYR A 130 -25.92 -2.32 4.25
CA TYR A 130 -27.07 -1.95 5.08
C TYR A 130 -27.51 -0.53 4.72
N VAL A 131 -28.76 -0.16 5.03
CA VAL A 131 -29.30 1.18 4.72
C VAL A 131 -29.53 1.93 6.02
N GLY A 132 -29.27 3.25 6.00
CA GLY A 132 -29.52 4.16 7.13
C GLY A 132 -28.56 3.98 8.32
N SER A 133 -29.08 4.23 9.54
CA SER A 133 -28.31 4.22 10.80
C SER A 133 -27.69 2.86 11.16
N ARG A 134 -28.10 1.76 10.50
CA ARG A 134 -27.55 0.41 10.70
C ARG A 134 -26.12 0.22 10.19
N ASN A 135 -25.66 1.08 9.28
CA ASN A 135 -24.26 1.11 8.82
C ASN A 135 -23.32 1.77 9.83
N LEU A 136 -23.83 2.57 10.77
CA LEU A 136 -22.98 3.22 11.76
C LEU A 136 -22.37 2.15 12.68
N PRO A 137 -21.04 2.15 12.89
CA PRO A 137 -20.34 1.14 13.67
C PRO A 137 -20.54 1.35 15.19
N THR A 138 -21.78 1.42 15.64
CA THR A 138 -22.10 1.45 17.07
C THR A 138 -21.95 0.04 17.65
N PHE A 139 -21.64 -0.06 18.94
CA PHE A 139 -21.53 -1.36 19.64
C PHE A 139 -22.76 -2.24 19.41
N PHE A 140 -23.96 -1.65 19.54
CA PHE A 140 -25.22 -2.35 19.36
C PHE A 140 -25.45 -2.78 17.90
N ASN A 141 -25.17 -1.91 16.92
CA ASN A 141 -25.26 -2.28 15.51
C ASN A 141 -24.24 -3.36 15.13
N SER A 142 -23.03 -3.30 15.69
CA SER A 142 -21.98 -4.30 15.42
C SER A 142 -22.37 -5.68 15.96
N ILE A 143 -22.89 -5.75 17.19
CA ILE A 143 -23.42 -7.00 17.75
C ILE A 143 -24.60 -7.49 16.92
N LEU A 144 -25.59 -6.64 16.66
CA LEU A 144 -26.75 -7.02 15.86
C LEU A 144 -26.37 -7.50 14.46
N ASN A 145 -25.45 -6.81 13.78
CA ASN A 145 -24.97 -7.18 12.45
C ASN A 145 -24.17 -8.49 12.49
N THR A 146 -23.41 -8.76 13.56
CA THR A 146 -22.65 -10.01 13.74
C THR A 146 -23.57 -11.18 14.05
N VAL A 147 -24.56 -10.98 14.93
CA VAL A 147 -25.59 -11.98 15.25
C VAL A 147 -26.45 -12.24 14.02
N GLU A 148 -26.89 -11.21 13.31
CA GLU A 148 -27.64 -11.34 12.05
C GLU A 148 -26.79 -12.05 10.99
N PHE A 149 -25.50 -11.75 10.88
CA PHE A 149 -24.60 -12.50 9.99
C PHE A 149 -24.54 -13.99 10.35
N PHE A 150 -24.40 -14.34 11.63
CA PHE A 150 -24.36 -15.73 12.08
C PHE A 150 -25.69 -16.46 11.85
N ILE A 151 -26.83 -15.81 12.15
CA ILE A 151 -28.18 -16.34 11.95
C ILE A 151 -28.52 -16.48 10.46
N ASN A 152 -28.10 -15.52 9.62
CA ASN A 152 -28.23 -15.60 8.16
C ASN A 152 -27.38 -16.75 7.59
N HIS A 153 -26.16 -16.96 8.12
CA HIS A 153 -25.32 -18.08 7.71
C HIS A 153 -25.95 -19.43 8.06
N LEU A 154 -26.68 -19.49 9.19
CA LEU A 154 -27.52 -20.63 9.58
C LEU A 154 -28.88 -20.70 8.86
N HIS A 155 -29.15 -19.80 7.91
CA HIS A 155 -30.38 -19.73 7.09
C HIS A 155 -31.70 -19.53 7.87
N ILE A 156 -31.64 -18.96 9.08
CA ILE A 156 -32.83 -18.80 9.94
C ILE A 156 -33.59 -17.49 9.62
N ILE A 157 -32.91 -16.44 9.19
CA ILE A 157 -33.50 -15.11 8.89
C ILE A 157 -32.97 -14.62 7.52
N PRO A 158 -33.78 -13.91 6.71
CA PRO A 158 -33.30 -13.25 5.50
C PRO A 158 -32.46 -12.00 5.82
N SER A 159 -31.36 -11.83 5.06
CA SER A 159 -30.48 -10.66 5.17
C SER A 159 -31.23 -9.36 4.90
N LYS A 160 -31.09 -8.36 5.77
CA LYS A 160 -31.59 -6.99 5.55
C LYS A 160 -30.67 -6.12 4.69
N LYS A 161 -29.58 -6.67 4.16
CA LYS A 161 -28.71 -5.95 3.20
C LYS A 161 -29.47 -5.73 1.89
N ARG A 162 -29.40 -4.52 1.34
CA ARG A 162 -29.98 -4.21 0.03
C ARG A 162 -28.87 -4.20 -1.02
N PRO A 163 -29.10 -4.83 -2.20
CA PRO A 163 -28.17 -4.69 -3.31
C PRO A 163 -28.24 -3.27 -3.86
N PHE A 164 -27.07 -2.68 -4.13
CA PHE A 164 -26.95 -1.49 -4.96
C PHE A 164 -25.97 -1.78 -6.08
N THR A 165 -26.35 -1.40 -7.30
CA THR A 165 -25.53 -1.53 -8.50
C THR A 165 -24.48 -0.42 -8.52
N VAL A 166 -23.21 -0.80 -8.50
CA VAL A 166 -22.06 0.10 -8.62
C VAL A 166 -21.75 0.39 -10.09
N LEU A 167 -21.79 -0.64 -10.94
CA LEU A 167 -21.59 -0.57 -12.39
C LEU A 167 -22.79 -1.19 -13.08
N ASN A 168 -23.32 -0.53 -14.12
CA ASN A 168 -24.57 -0.92 -14.79
C ASN A 168 -24.32 -1.22 -16.28
N ASP A 169 -24.32 -2.51 -16.64
CA ASP A 169 -24.25 -3.03 -18.02
C ASP A 169 -23.20 -2.35 -18.91
N ILE A 170 -22.01 -2.09 -18.36
CA ILE A 170 -20.96 -1.38 -19.10
C ILE A 170 -20.25 -2.31 -20.07
N SER A 171 -19.97 -1.82 -21.27
CA SER A 171 -19.26 -2.57 -22.31
C SER A 171 -18.22 -1.68 -22.99
N GLY A 172 -17.08 -2.25 -23.36
CA GLY A 172 -15.98 -1.47 -23.92
C GLY A 172 -14.75 -2.26 -24.30
N ILE A 173 -13.84 -1.60 -25.02
CA ILE A 173 -12.56 -2.15 -25.48
C ILE A 173 -11.44 -1.20 -25.05
N ILE A 174 -10.39 -1.76 -24.44
CA ILE A 174 -9.13 -1.08 -24.16
C ILE A 174 -8.09 -1.64 -25.11
N ARG A 175 -7.61 -0.77 -26.00
CA ARG A 175 -6.75 -1.16 -27.11
C ARG A 175 -5.27 -1.17 -26.70
N PRO A 176 -4.46 -2.10 -27.24
CA PRO A 176 -3.03 -2.10 -27.00
C PRO A 176 -2.34 -0.90 -27.66
N ARG A 177 -1.14 -0.54 -27.17
CA ARG A 177 -0.33 0.61 -27.62
C ARG A 177 -0.99 1.98 -27.43
N ARG A 178 -2.10 2.04 -26.68
CA ARG A 178 -2.82 3.29 -26.37
C ARG A 178 -2.93 3.47 -24.86
N MET A 179 -2.90 4.73 -24.45
CA MET A 179 -3.10 5.14 -23.06
C MET A 179 -4.49 5.75 -22.91
N THR A 180 -5.32 5.13 -22.08
CA THR A 180 -6.71 5.54 -21.84
C THR A 180 -6.85 6.28 -20.52
N LEU A 181 -7.48 7.45 -20.55
CA LEU A 181 -7.82 8.24 -19.37
C LEU A 181 -9.20 7.83 -18.83
N LEU A 182 -9.29 7.42 -17.57
CA LEU A 182 -10.55 7.16 -16.88
C LEU A 182 -10.94 8.41 -16.07
N LEU A 183 -11.97 9.12 -16.52
CA LEU A 183 -12.56 10.26 -15.83
C LEU A 183 -13.90 9.90 -15.21
N GLY A 184 -14.24 10.57 -14.13
CA GLY A 184 -15.55 10.44 -13.51
C GLY A 184 -15.57 11.06 -12.12
N PRO A 185 -16.72 11.57 -11.67
CA PRO A 185 -16.84 12.12 -10.32
C PRO A 185 -16.54 11.07 -9.24
N PRO A 186 -16.21 11.48 -8.01
CA PRO A 186 -16.10 10.55 -6.87
C PRO A 186 -17.38 9.70 -6.73
N GLY A 187 -17.22 8.41 -6.45
CA GLY A 187 -18.35 7.48 -6.33
C GLY A 187 -18.94 6.98 -7.65
N SER A 188 -18.41 7.36 -8.83
CA SER A 188 -18.93 6.88 -10.12
C SER A 188 -18.63 5.41 -10.45
N GLY A 189 -17.78 4.75 -9.67
CA GLY A 189 -17.38 3.35 -9.87
C GLY A 189 -16.00 3.15 -10.52
N LYS A 190 -15.16 4.18 -10.63
CA LYS A 190 -13.82 4.11 -11.29
C LYS A 190 -12.93 3.00 -10.72
N THR A 191 -12.71 3.02 -9.41
CA THR A 191 -11.93 2.01 -8.69
C THR A 191 -12.52 0.61 -8.89
N THR A 192 -13.85 0.48 -8.85
CA THR A 192 -14.54 -0.80 -9.07
C THR A 192 -14.32 -1.33 -10.48
N LEU A 193 -14.35 -0.46 -11.50
CA LEU A 193 -14.05 -0.84 -12.88
C LEU A 193 -12.59 -1.31 -13.01
N LEU A 194 -11.62 -0.55 -12.50
CA LEU A 194 -10.21 -0.93 -12.57
C LEU A 194 -9.94 -2.26 -11.84
N LEU A 195 -10.54 -2.48 -10.67
CA LEU A 195 -10.44 -3.74 -9.93
C LEU A 195 -11.09 -4.91 -10.69
N ALA A 196 -12.23 -4.68 -11.37
CA ALA A 196 -12.88 -5.68 -12.21
C ALA A 196 -11.94 -6.10 -13.36
N LEU A 197 -11.39 -5.11 -14.06
CA LEU A 197 -10.50 -5.33 -15.19
C LEU A 197 -9.18 -6.00 -14.77
N ALA A 198 -8.68 -5.73 -13.57
CA ALA A 198 -7.48 -6.38 -13.03
C ALA A 198 -7.74 -7.78 -12.41
N GLY A 199 -8.98 -8.26 -12.39
CA GLY A 199 -9.34 -9.53 -11.73
C GLY A 199 -9.18 -9.50 -10.20
N LYS A 200 -9.29 -8.33 -9.58
CA LYS A 200 -9.10 -8.11 -8.13
C LYS A 200 -10.36 -7.68 -7.39
N LEU A 201 -11.53 -7.87 -8.02
CA LEU A 201 -12.79 -7.52 -7.40
C LEU A 201 -13.02 -8.35 -6.12
N GLY A 202 -13.57 -7.73 -5.08
CA GLY A 202 -13.93 -8.42 -3.84
C GLY A 202 -14.98 -9.49 -4.08
N SER A 203 -14.83 -10.67 -3.47
CA SER A 203 -15.80 -11.76 -3.63
C SER A 203 -17.15 -11.50 -2.96
N ASP A 204 -17.23 -10.45 -2.15
CA ASP A 204 -18.46 -9.95 -1.51
C ASP A 204 -19.35 -9.20 -2.49
N LEU A 205 -18.82 -8.87 -3.67
CA LEU A 205 -19.54 -8.25 -4.77
C LEU A 205 -20.06 -9.32 -5.74
N LYS A 206 -21.30 -9.15 -6.18
CA LYS A 206 -21.88 -10.01 -7.23
C LYS A 206 -21.54 -9.40 -8.58
N VAL A 207 -20.88 -10.17 -9.42
CA VAL A 207 -20.44 -9.76 -10.76
C VAL A 207 -21.21 -10.53 -11.81
N SER A 208 -21.67 -9.83 -12.84
CA SER A 208 -22.25 -10.40 -14.06
C SER A 208 -21.65 -9.71 -15.28
N GLY A 209 -21.72 -10.36 -16.44
CA GLY A 209 -20.97 -9.96 -17.64
C GLY A 209 -19.65 -10.71 -17.78
N ASN A 210 -18.88 -10.39 -18.83
CA ASN A 210 -17.63 -11.05 -19.14
C ASN A 210 -16.49 -10.04 -19.33
N VAL A 211 -15.29 -10.40 -18.89
CA VAL A 211 -14.06 -9.66 -19.16
C VAL A 211 -13.07 -10.63 -19.79
N THR A 212 -12.55 -10.28 -20.97
CA THR A 212 -11.63 -11.13 -21.73
C THR A 212 -10.37 -10.38 -22.11
N TYR A 213 -9.24 -11.09 -22.12
CA TYR A 213 -7.94 -10.59 -22.57
C TYR A 213 -7.56 -11.34 -23.84
N ASN A 214 -7.41 -10.66 -24.97
CA ASN A 214 -7.20 -11.29 -26.28
C ASN A 214 -8.21 -12.43 -26.56
N GLY A 215 -9.46 -12.27 -26.11
CA GLY A 215 -10.52 -13.28 -26.25
C GLY A 215 -10.47 -14.45 -25.26
N HIS A 216 -9.49 -14.52 -24.37
CA HIS A 216 -9.43 -15.51 -23.29
C HIS A 216 -10.17 -14.99 -22.05
N ALA A 217 -10.98 -15.86 -21.44
CA ALA A 217 -11.67 -15.52 -20.20
C ALA A 217 -10.71 -15.45 -19.00
N MET A 218 -11.09 -14.72 -17.94
CA MET A 218 -10.24 -14.46 -16.76
C MET A 218 -9.82 -15.72 -15.99
N ASP A 219 -10.49 -16.85 -16.20
CA ASP A 219 -10.19 -18.16 -15.61
C ASP A 219 -9.16 -18.97 -16.42
N GLU A 220 -8.91 -18.62 -17.69
CA GLU A 220 -7.94 -19.30 -18.56
C GLU A 220 -6.47 -18.93 -18.24
N PHE A 221 -6.24 -17.84 -17.51
CA PHE A 221 -4.92 -17.31 -17.17
C PHE A 221 -4.93 -16.73 -15.74
N VAL A 222 -3.82 -16.15 -15.29
CA VAL A 222 -3.72 -15.46 -13.99
C VAL A 222 -3.76 -13.95 -14.21
N PRO A 223 -4.90 -13.27 -13.96
CA PRO A 223 -5.05 -11.84 -14.22
C PRO A 223 -4.10 -10.99 -13.38
N GLN A 224 -3.89 -11.36 -12.12
CA GLN A 224 -3.07 -10.61 -11.16
C GLN A 224 -1.57 -10.59 -11.53
N ARG A 225 -1.13 -11.53 -12.38
CA ARG A 225 0.22 -11.63 -12.93
C ARG A 225 0.35 -10.95 -14.29
N THR A 226 -0.72 -10.99 -15.08
CA THR A 226 -0.78 -10.42 -16.43
C THR A 226 -1.01 -8.91 -16.39
N ALA A 227 -1.81 -8.45 -15.42
CA ALA A 227 -2.17 -7.07 -15.18
C ALA A 227 -1.64 -6.55 -13.84
N ALA A 228 -1.08 -5.35 -13.87
CA ALA A 228 -0.66 -4.63 -12.67
C ALA A 228 -1.74 -3.62 -12.27
N TYR A 229 -2.23 -3.73 -11.03
CA TYR A 229 -3.13 -2.75 -10.43
C TYR A 229 -2.34 -1.85 -9.46
N ILE A 230 -2.29 -0.55 -9.77
CA ILE A 230 -1.69 0.47 -8.92
C ILE A 230 -2.79 1.11 -8.08
N SER A 231 -2.75 0.81 -6.78
CA SER A 231 -3.74 1.26 -5.80
C SER A 231 -3.67 2.76 -5.51
N GLN A 232 -4.82 3.34 -5.16
CA GLN A 232 -4.90 4.67 -4.57
C GLN A 232 -4.09 4.76 -3.26
N TYR A 233 -4.05 3.67 -2.48
CA TYR A 233 -3.39 3.60 -1.18
C TYR A 233 -1.92 3.19 -1.27
N ASP A 234 -1.06 3.99 -0.62
CA ASP A 234 0.38 3.78 -0.54
C ASP A 234 0.77 2.89 0.64
N LEU A 235 0.59 1.57 0.49
CA LEU A 235 0.96 0.59 1.52
C LEU A 235 2.36 0.01 1.26
N HIS A 236 3.32 0.36 2.12
CA HIS A 236 4.72 -0.07 2.04
C HIS A 236 5.27 -0.45 3.42
N MET A 237 6.35 -1.23 3.44
CA MET A 237 7.13 -1.46 4.67
C MET A 237 7.98 -0.22 4.95
N GLY A 238 7.68 0.50 6.03
CA GLY A 238 8.36 1.76 6.35
C GLY A 238 9.85 1.58 6.67
N GLU A 239 10.24 0.39 7.08
CA GLU A 239 11.61 0.02 7.44
C GLU A 239 12.47 -0.41 6.24
N MET A 240 11.95 -0.37 5.01
CA MET A 240 12.72 -0.64 3.79
C MET A 240 13.08 0.66 3.08
N THR A 241 14.19 0.68 2.33
CA THR A 241 14.49 1.80 1.44
C THR A 241 13.67 1.70 0.16
N VAL A 242 13.62 2.80 -0.61
CA VAL A 242 12.95 2.82 -1.92
C VAL A 242 13.54 1.75 -2.84
N ARG A 243 14.87 1.69 -2.96
CA ARG A 243 15.59 0.71 -3.80
C ARG A 243 15.29 -0.72 -3.37
N GLU A 244 15.34 -1.00 -2.08
CA GLU A 244 15.08 -2.35 -1.56
C GLU A 244 13.64 -2.79 -1.82
N THR A 245 12.68 -1.86 -1.71
CA THR A 245 11.26 -2.12 -1.98
C THR A 245 11.04 -2.51 -3.44
N LEU A 246 11.58 -1.72 -4.37
CA LEU A 246 11.46 -1.98 -5.80
C LEU A 246 12.25 -3.23 -6.21
N ALA A 247 13.44 -3.47 -5.63
CA ALA A 247 14.24 -4.66 -5.90
C ALA A 247 13.58 -5.94 -5.36
N PHE A 248 12.93 -5.88 -4.19
CA PHE A 248 12.14 -7.00 -3.68
C PHE A 248 10.95 -7.31 -4.60
N SER A 249 10.24 -6.27 -5.07
CA SER A 249 9.15 -6.44 -6.04
C SER A 249 9.62 -7.04 -7.36
N ALA A 250 10.72 -6.53 -7.93
CA ALA A 250 11.32 -7.05 -9.17
C ALA A 250 11.67 -8.54 -9.06
N ARG A 251 12.25 -8.95 -7.93
CA ARG A 251 12.58 -10.36 -7.65
C ARG A 251 11.34 -11.25 -7.56
N CYS A 252 10.28 -10.79 -6.89
CA CYS A 252 9.04 -11.58 -6.77
C CYS A 252 8.28 -11.68 -8.10
N GLN A 253 8.30 -10.61 -8.90
CA GLN A 253 7.59 -10.56 -10.18
C GLN A 253 8.34 -11.26 -11.32
N GLY A 254 9.65 -11.50 -11.17
CA GLY A 254 10.51 -12.20 -12.12
C GLY A 254 10.70 -11.44 -13.43
N VAL A 255 11.46 -12.04 -14.35
CA VAL A 255 11.70 -11.45 -15.69
C VAL A 255 10.56 -11.75 -16.68
N GLY A 256 9.73 -12.74 -16.37
CA GLY A 256 8.62 -13.18 -17.22
C GLY A 256 9.10 -13.63 -18.59
N TYR A 257 8.41 -13.19 -19.64
CA TYR A 257 8.72 -13.58 -21.02
C TYR A 257 9.97 -12.91 -21.62
N ARG A 258 10.62 -11.98 -20.90
CA ARG A 258 11.74 -11.20 -21.42
C ARG A 258 12.95 -12.06 -21.77
N PHE A 259 13.24 -13.11 -20.98
CA PHE A 259 14.36 -14.03 -21.25
C PHE A 259 14.15 -14.85 -22.53
N ASP A 260 12.93 -15.34 -22.75
CA ASP A 260 12.58 -16.10 -23.95
C ASP A 260 12.68 -15.23 -25.21
N MET A 261 12.14 -14.01 -25.14
CA MET A 261 12.24 -13.01 -26.20
C MET A 261 13.70 -12.65 -26.51
N LEU A 262 14.53 -12.45 -25.47
CA LEU A 262 15.94 -12.18 -25.65
C LEU A 262 16.66 -13.36 -26.31
N THR A 263 16.36 -14.59 -25.90
CA THR A 263 16.99 -15.79 -26.48
C THR A 263 16.64 -15.94 -27.95
N GLU A 264 15.38 -15.70 -28.32
CA GLU A 264 14.93 -15.72 -29.71
C GLU A 264 15.51 -14.56 -30.54
N LEU A 265 15.57 -13.36 -29.96
CA LEU A 265 16.26 -12.21 -30.55
C LEU A 265 17.72 -12.55 -30.86
N LEU A 266 18.45 -13.08 -29.87
CA LEU A 266 19.84 -13.46 -30.03
C LEU A 266 20.02 -14.55 -31.12
N ARG A 267 19.10 -15.51 -31.21
CA ARG A 267 19.12 -16.53 -32.27
C ARG A 267 18.99 -15.91 -33.66
N ARG A 268 17.97 -15.06 -33.87
CA ARG A 268 17.71 -14.43 -35.18
C ARG A 268 18.78 -13.41 -35.58
N GLU A 269 19.34 -12.67 -34.63
CA GLU A 269 20.47 -11.77 -34.89
C GLU A 269 21.69 -12.52 -35.40
N LYS A 270 21.91 -13.75 -34.91
CA LYS A 270 23.01 -14.61 -35.39
C LYS A 270 22.77 -15.05 -36.83
N GLU A 271 21.55 -15.46 -37.14
CA GLU A 271 21.15 -15.92 -38.48
C GLU A 271 21.21 -14.80 -39.51
N ALA A 272 20.80 -13.59 -39.11
CA ALA A 272 20.83 -12.40 -39.95
C ALA A 272 22.19 -11.67 -39.95
N ASN A 273 23.17 -12.17 -39.17
CA ASN A 273 24.48 -11.53 -38.95
C ASN A 273 24.39 -10.04 -38.59
N ILE A 274 23.46 -9.69 -37.70
CA ILE A 274 23.23 -8.31 -37.24
C ILE A 274 24.02 -8.05 -35.96
N LYS A 275 24.79 -6.97 -35.93
CA LYS A 275 25.48 -6.47 -34.73
C LYS A 275 24.60 -5.44 -34.02
N PRO A 276 24.20 -5.67 -32.75
CA PRO A 276 23.46 -4.69 -31.96
C PRO A 276 24.40 -3.63 -31.36
N ASP A 277 23.81 -2.52 -30.94
CA ASP A 277 24.45 -1.51 -30.09
C ASP A 277 24.85 -2.15 -28.74
N ALA A 278 26.09 -1.93 -28.30
CA ALA A 278 26.67 -2.60 -27.15
C ALA A 278 25.95 -2.26 -25.83
N ASP A 279 25.61 -0.98 -25.61
CA ASP A 279 24.94 -0.56 -24.38
C ASP A 279 23.50 -1.10 -24.32
N ILE A 280 22.80 -1.09 -25.46
CA ILE A 280 21.45 -1.67 -25.57
C ILE A 280 21.49 -3.19 -25.34
N ASP A 281 22.54 -3.84 -25.82
CA ASP A 281 22.75 -5.27 -25.62
C ASP A 281 22.98 -5.65 -24.17
N VAL A 282 23.86 -4.92 -23.47
CA VAL A 282 24.05 -5.14 -22.05
C VAL A 282 22.76 -4.85 -21.27
N PHE A 283 22.05 -3.77 -21.60
CA PHE A 283 20.79 -3.44 -20.92
C PHE A 283 19.72 -4.53 -21.09
N MET A 284 19.47 -4.99 -22.32
CA MET A 284 18.45 -6.02 -22.56
C MET A 284 18.81 -7.36 -21.94
N LYS A 285 20.08 -7.73 -21.99
CA LYS A 285 20.54 -8.95 -21.31
C LYS A 285 20.42 -8.83 -19.79
N ALA A 286 20.85 -7.72 -19.19
CA ALA A 286 20.74 -7.49 -17.75
C ALA A 286 19.28 -7.44 -17.27
N SER A 287 18.39 -6.80 -18.02
CA SER A 287 16.96 -6.70 -17.66
C SER A 287 16.16 -7.99 -17.85
N SER A 288 16.70 -8.94 -18.62
CA SER A 288 16.06 -10.23 -18.91
C SER A 288 16.65 -11.40 -18.10
N MET A 289 17.70 -11.18 -17.31
CA MET A 289 18.35 -12.23 -16.54
C MET A 289 17.82 -12.31 -15.10
N GLU A 290 17.45 -13.52 -14.69
CA GLU A 290 17.07 -13.82 -13.30
C GLU A 290 18.31 -13.89 -12.40
N GLY A 291 18.29 -13.11 -11.31
CA GLY A 291 19.39 -13.09 -10.36
C GLY A 291 19.34 -11.94 -9.35
N LYS A 292 20.15 -12.08 -8.30
CA LYS A 292 20.26 -11.13 -7.17
C LYS A 292 20.95 -9.81 -7.54
N GLU A 293 21.72 -9.80 -8.62
CA GLU A 293 22.70 -8.73 -8.93
C GLU A 293 22.29 -7.86 -10.14
N THR A 294 21.28 -8.25 -10.91
CA THR A 294 20.83 -7.55 -12.12
C THR A 294 19.68 -6.57 -11.84
N GLY A 295 19.92 -5.59 -10.96
CA GLY A 295 18.95 -4.54 -10.62
C GLY A 295 18.77 -3.42 -11.67
N VAL A 296 19.22 -3.63 -12.91
CA VAL A 296 19.22 -2.59 -13.96
C VAL A 296 17.83 -2.05 -14.23
N ILE A 297 16.81 -2.91 -14.27
CA ILE A 297 15.43 -2.45 -14.49
C ILE A 297 14.90 -1.66 -13.29
N THR A 298 15.26 -2.07 -12.07
CA THR A 298 14.92 -1.33 -10.85
C THR A 298 15.52 0.08 -10.92
N ASP A 299 16.79 0.18 -11.30
CA ASP A 299 17.50 1.45 -11.44
C ASP A 299 16.90 2.32 -12.56
N TYR A 300 16.56 1.72 -13.71
CA TYR A 300 15.85 2.41 -14.80
C TYR A 300 14.49 2.98 -14.37
N ILE A 301 13.67 2.18 -13.68
CA ILE A 301 12.36 2.63 -13.18
C ILE A 301 12.50 3.70 -12.10
N MET A 302 13.50 3.59 -11.21
CA MET A 302 13.79 4.66 -10.25
C MET A 302 14.17 5.96 -10.94
N LYS A 303 14.95 5.89 -12.03
CA LYS A 303 15.34 7.06 -12.82
C LYS A 303 14.16 7.71 -13.51
N ILE A 304 13.33 6.94 -14.21
CA ILE A 304 12.12 7.45 -14.89
C ILE A 304 11.16 8.13 -13.91
N LEU A 305 10.97 7.54 -12.74
CA LEU A 305 10.06 8.08 -11.72
C LEU A 305 10.71 9.19 -10.88
N GLY A 306 11.95 9.59 -11.16
CA GLY A 306 12.66 10.65 -10.43
C GLY A 306 12.86 10.32 -8.94
N LEU A 307 13.14 9.04 -8.63
CA LEU A 307 13.35 8.51 -7.28
C LEU A 307 14.84 8.35 -6.92
N GLU A 308 15.77 8.71 -7.81
CA GLU A 308 17.22 8.52 -7.60
C GLU A 308 17.73 9.19 -6.32
N ILE A 309 17.28 10.43 -6.05
CA ILE A 309 17.69 11.22 -4.88
C ILE A 309 17.28 10.54 -3.57
N CYS A 310 16.17 9.79 -3.56
CA CYS A 310 15.66 9.10 -2.38
C CYS A 310 15.78 7.57 -2.46
N ALA A 311 16.56 7.04 -3.40
CA ALA A 311 16.66 5.60 -3.65
C ALA A 311 17.08 4.81 -2.39
N ASP A 312 18.03 5.34 -1.63
CA ASP A 312 18.57 4.69 -0.43
C ASP A 312 18.01 5.29 0.87
N VAL A 313 16.93 6.09 0.77
CA VAL A 313 16.19 6.64 1.91
C VAL A 313 15.06 5.68 2.31
N MET A 314 14.81 5.56 3.61
CA MET A 314 13.73 4.77 4.18
C MET A 314 12.37 5.30 3.72
N VAL A 315 11.47 4.40 3.31
CA VAL A 315 10.12 4.78 2.87
C VAL A 315 9.35 5.45 4.02
N GLY A 316 9.54 4.97 5.25
CA GLY A 316 8.87 5.50 6.43
C GLY A 316 7.40 5.13 6.51
N ASN A 317 6.78 5.49 7.63
CA ASN A 317 5.37 5.31 7.90
C ASN A 317 4.85 6.54 8.70
N GLU A 318 3.69 6.46 9.33
CA GLU A 318 3.14 7.58 10.11
C GLU A 318 4.00 7.96 11.32
N MET A 319 4.74 6.99 11.89
CA MET A 319 5.58 7.16 13.09
C MET A 319 7.07 7.35 12.76
N LEU A 320 7.54 6.73 11.68
CA LEU A 320 8.90 6.79 11.17
C LEU A 320 8.95 7.75 9.99
N ARG A 321 9.64 8.88 10.19
CA ARG A 321 9.88 9.84 9.10
C ARG A 321 10.61 9.13 7.95
N GLY A 322 10.12 9.33 6.73
CA GLY A 322 10.73 8.79 5.52
C GLY A 322 10.57 9.76 4.35
N ILE A 323 10.27 9.21 3.18
CA ILE A 323 10.06 9.96 1.94
C ILE A 323 8.76 10.79 1.97
N SER A 324 8.67 11.81 1.12
CA SER A 324 7.46 12.64 1.01
C SER A 324 6.26 11.86 0.46
N GLY A 325 5.04 12.33 0.68
CA GLY A 325 3.83 11.68 0.17
C GLY A 325 3.85 11.49 -1.36
N GLY A 326 4.28 12.52 -2.10
CA GLY A 326 4.44 12.42 -3.56
C GLY A 326 5.55 11.44 -3.99
N GLN A 327 6.66 11.37 -3.27
CA GLN A 327 7.67 10.32 -3.50
C GLN A 327 7.10 8.93 -3.24
N ARG A 328 6.34 8.75 -2.15
CA ARG A 328 5.71 7.48 -1.79
C ARG A 328 4.71 7.01 -2.84
N LYS A 329 3.93 7.91 -3.43
CA LYS A 329 3.02 7.60 -4.54
C LYS A 329 3.78 7.08 -5.76
N ARG A 330 4.92 7.70 -6.08
CA ARG A 330 5.83 7.24 -7.15
C ARG A 330 6.42 5.86 -6.83
N VAL A 331 6.76 5.57 -5.58
CA VAL A 331 7.19 4.22 -5.14
C VAL A 331 6.08 3.19 -5.35
N THR A 332 4.82 3.53 -5.04
CA THR A 332 3.67 2.64 -5.29
C THR A 332 3.54 2.30 -6.78
N THR A 333 3.69 3.29 -7.65
CA THR A 333 3.70 3.09 -9.10
C THR A 333 4.90 2.24 -9.55
N GLY A 334 6.10 2.54 -9.07
CA GLY A 334 7.33 1.81 -9.40
C GLY A 334 7.34 0.36 -8.94
N GLU A 335 6.82 0.07 -7.74
CA GLU A 335 6.70 -1.29 -7.21
C GLU A 335 5.89 -2.19 -8.15
N MET A 336 4.86 -1.65 -8.81
CA MET A 336 3.99 -2.42 -9.71
C MET A 336 4.49 -2.48 -11.16
N ILE A 337 5.20 -1.45 -11.64
CA ILE A 337 5.67 -1.36 -13.04
C ILE A 337 7.03 -2.05 -13.26
N VAL A 338 7.81 -2.29 -12.20
CA VAL A 338 9.14 -2.90 -12.32
C VAL A 338 9.11 -4.32 -12.91
N GLY A 339 8.00 -5.05 -12.78
CA GLY A 339 7.88 -6.39 -13.35
C GLY A 339 7.51 -6.41 -14.84
N PRO A 340 7.12 -7.59 -15.36
CA PRO A 340 6.88 -7.81 -16.78
C PRO A 340 5.43 -7.51 -17.21
N ALA A 341 4.54 -7.06 -16.31
CA ALA A 341 3.13 -6.83 -16.60
C ALA A 341 2.92 -5.81 -17.73
N LYS A 342 1.95 -6.10 -18.61
CA LYS A 342 1.68 -5.30 -19.82
C LYS A 342 0.37 -4.53 -19.78
N ALA A 343 -0.60 -5.04 -19.04
CA ALA A 343 -1.84 -4.33 -18.75
C ALA A 343 -1.67 -3.56 -17.43
N LEU A 344 -1.75 -2.23 -17.47
CA LEU A 344 -1.56 -1.36 -16.32
C LEU A 344 -2.89 -0.66 -15.98
N PHE A 345 -3.42 -0.92 -14.79
CA PHE A 345 -4.62 -0.27 -14.27
C PHE A 345 -4.22 0.62 -13.10
N MET A 346 -4.26 1.93 -13.32
CA MET A 346 -3.70 2.91 -12.41
C MET A 346 -4.81 3.73 -11.76
N ASP A 347 -4.98 3.60 -10.45
CA ASP A 347 -6.02 4.33 -9.72
C ASP A 347 -5.46 5.57 -9.01
N GLU A 348 -5.89 6.74 -9.49
CA GLU A 348 -5.59 8.06 -8.92
C GLU A 348 -4.09 8.26 -8.64
N ILE A 349 -3.26 8.11 -9.66
CA ILE A 349 -1.80 8.17 -9.51
C ILE A 349 -1.23 9.59 -9.33
N SER A 350 -2.02 10.63 -9.60
CA SER A 350 -1.62 12.04 -9.46
C SER A 350 -1.87 12.63 -8.07
N THR A 351 -2.58 11.93 -7.18
CA THR A 351 -2.91 12.46 -5.86
C THR A 351 -1.64 12.70 -5.03
N GLY A 352 -1.42 13.94 -4.60
CA GLY A 352 -0.24 14.32 -3.83
C GLY A 352 1.01 14.65 -4.65
N LEU A 353 0.90 14.70 -5.99
CA LEU A 353 1.94 15.18 -6.90
C LEU A 353 1.65 16.60 -7.38
N ASP A 354 2.72 17.37 -7.65
CA ASP A 354 2.61 18.64 -8.37
C ASP A 354 2.37 18.40 -9.88
N THR A 355 1.86 19.41 -10.56
CA THR A 355 1.47 19.34 -11.98
C THR A 355 2.64 18.97 -12.89
N SER A 356 3.83 19.56 -12.69
CA SER A 356 5.03 19.24 -13.46
C SER A 356 5.46 17.78 -13.30
N THR A 357 5.55 17.30 -12.06
CA THR A 357 5.90 15.90 -11.77
C THR A 357 4.86 14.94 -12.34
N THR A 358 3.57 15.31 -12.26
CA THR A 358 2.48 14.51 -12.83
C THR A 358 2.64 14.38 -14.34
N PHE A 359 2.87 15.49 -15.05
CA PHE A 359 3.09 15.50 -16.49
C PHE A 359 4.28 14.63 -16.89
N GLN A 360 5.42 14.76 -16.21
CA GLN A 360 6.63 13.97 -16.49
C GLN A 360 6.36 12.46 -16.37
N ILE A 361 5.72 12.03 -15.27
CA ILE A 361 5.39 10.61 -15.06
C ILE A 361 4.44 10.10 -16.13
N VAL A 362 3.34 10.82 -16.39
CA VAL A 362 2.35 10.41 -17.39
C VAL A 362 2.98 10.35 -18.78
N ASN A 363 3.87 11.29 -19.12
CA ASN A 363 4.59 11.26 -20.39
C ASN A 363 5.54 10.06 -20.50
N SER A 364 6.29 9.75 -19.44
CA SER A 364 7.13 8.54 -19.42
C SER A 364 6.32 7.25 -19.52
N LEU A 365 5.15 7.18 -18.86
CA LEU A 365 4.24 6.05 -18.97
C LEU A 365 3.68 5.92 -20.38
N ARG A 366 3.28 7.03 -21.01
CA ARG A 366 2.85 7.07 -22.41
C ARG A 366 3.91 6.47 -23.33
N GLN A 367 5.17 6.89 -23.18
CA GLN A 367 6.30 6.38 -23.98
C GLN A 367 6.50 4.86 -23.78
N ILE A 368 6.44 4.37 -22.53
CA ILE A 368 6.54 2.94 -22.23
C ILE A 368 5.40 2.16 -22.89
N VAL A 369 4.15 2.65 -22.78
CA VAL A 369 2.95 1.98 -23.30
C VAL A 369 2.94 1.96 -24.83
N SER A 370 3.19 3.09 -25.49
CA SER A 370 3.12 3.19 -26.95
C SER A 370 4.28 2.47 -27.65
N ILE A 371 5.49 2.54 -27.09
CA ILE A 371 6.69 1.97 -27.72
C ILE A 371 6.83 0.48 -27.41
N LEU A 372 6.66 0.07 -26.15
CA LEU A 372 6.81 -1.33 -25.73
C LEU A 372 5.50 -2.14 -25.80
N ALA A 373 4.49 -1.62 -26.51
CA ALA A 373 3.21 -2.28 -26.75
C ALA A 373 2.43 -2.68 -25.48
N GLY A 374 2.48 -1.83 -24.45
CA GLY A 374 1.66 -1.96 -23.25
C GLY A 374 0.21 -1.52 -23.50
N THR A 375 -0.61 -1.69 -22.47
CA THR A 375 -2.01 -1.27 -22.43
C THR A 375 -2.25 -0.62 -21.08
N ALA A 376 -2.71 0.64 -21.04
CA ALA A 376 -2.84 1.35 -19.78
C ALA A 376 -4.17 2.08 -19.67
N VAL A 377 -4.84 1.92 -18.53
CA VAL A 377 -5.96 2.76 -18.11
C VAL A 377 -5.53 3.51 -16.86
N VAL A 378 -5.56 4.84 -16.92
CA VAL A 378 -5.14 5.71 -15.83
C VAL A 378 -6.32 6.55 -15.37
N SER A 379 -6.70 6.40 -14.11
CA SER A 379 -7.68 7.25 -13.44
C SER A 379 -6.97 8.49 -12.90
N LEU A 380 -7.42 9.68 -13.32
CA LEU A 380 -6.98 10.97 -12.80
C LEU A 380 -8.21 11.78 -12.41
N LEU A 381 -8.18 12.41 -11.22
CA LEU A 381 -9.33 13.20 -10.76
C LEU A 381 -9.48 14.50 -11.56
N GLN A 382 -8.43 15.31 -11.67
CA GLN A 382 -8.46 16.60 -12.36
C GLN A 382 -7.10 16.86 -13.05
N PRO A 383 -6.87 16.27 -14.24
CA PRO A 383 -5.61 16.50 -14.96
C PRO A 383 -5.54 17.91 -15.54
N ALA A 384 -4.35 18.52 -15.48
CA ALA A 384 -4.08 19.76 -16.19
C ALA A 384 -4.18 19.55 -17.71
N PRO A 385 -4.47 20.61 -18.50
CA PRO A 385 -4.64 20.50 -19.95
C PRO A 385 -3.49 19.80 -20.67
N GLU A 386 -2.25 20.09 -20.28
CA GLU A 386 -1.04 19.49 -20.86
C GLU A 386 -0.98 17.98 -20.58
N THR A 387 -1.42 17.56 -19.38
CA THR A 387 -1.48 16.14 -19.01
C THR A 387 -2.63 15.43 -19.73
N TYR A 388 -3.77 16.11 -19.90
CA TYR A 388 -4.92 15.59 -20.63
C TYR A 388 -4.60 15.29 -22.10
N GLU A 389 -3.77 16.12 -22.74
CA GLU A 389 -3.35 15.95 -24.14
C GLU A 389 -2.44 14.73 -24.37
N LEU A 390 -1.85 14.16 -23.31
CA LEU A 390 -1.01 12.97 -23.42
C LEU A 390 -1.81 11.68 -23.67
N PHE A 391 -3.13 11.70 -23.47
CA PHE A 391 -3.98 10.51 -23.59
C PHE A 391 -4.57 10.34 -24.99
N ASP A 392 -4.62 9.08 -25.42
CA ASP A 392 -5.15 8.71 -26.73
C ASP A 392 -6.68 8.54 -26.69
N ASP A 393 -7.18 7.88 -25.65
CA ASP A 393 -8.59 7.55 -25.46
C ASP A 393 -9.09 8.03 -24.09
N ILE A 394 -10.41 8.23 -23.97
CA ILE A 394 -11.11 8.59 -22.73
C ILE A 394 -12.19 7.56 -22.45
N ILE A 395 -12.33 7.18 -21.18
CA ILE A 395 -13.52 6.54 -20.61
C ILE A 395 -14.10 7.54 -19.59
N LEU A 396 -15.30 8.04 -19.86
CA LEU A 396 -16.04 8.90 -18.93
C LEU A 396 -17.10 8.07 -18.21
N LEU A 397 -16.91 7.86 -16.91
CA LEU A 397 -17.79 7.06 -16.06
C LEU A 397 -18.56 7.96 -15.09
N SER A 398 -19.89 7.87 -15.10
CA SER A 398 -20.77 8.60 -14.17
C SER A 398 -21.91 7.70 -13.73
N GLU A 399 -22.28 7.73 -12.44
CA GLU A 399 -23.36 6.91 -11.86
C GLU A 399 -23.35 5.42 -12.30
N GLY A 400 -22.17 4.82 -12.41
CA GLY A 400 -22.00 3.43 -12.84
C GLY A 400 -22.22 3.15 -14.34
N HIS A 401 -22.42 4.18 -15.17
CA HIS A 401 -22.61 4.07 -16.62
C HIS A 401 -21.42 4.69 -17.37
N ILE A 402 -21.06 4.11 -18.52
CA ILE A 402 -20.14 4.72 -19.47
C ILE A 402 -20.91 5.78 -20.28
N VAL A 403 -20.55 7.04 -20.07
CA VAL A 403 -21.10 8.20 -20.77
C VAL A 403 -20.46 8.34 -22.14
N TYR A 404 -19.16 8.08 -22.22
CA TYR A 404 -18.38 8.12 -23.46
C TYR A 404 -17.17 7.19 -23.34
N GLN A 405 -16.85 6.48 -24.41
CA GLN A 405 -15.60 5.72 -24.55
C GLN A 405 -15.06 5.83 -25.98
N GLY A 406 -13.85 6.36 -26.14
CA GLY A 406 -13.22 6.45 -27.45
C GLY A 406 -12.12 7.50 -27.53
N PRO A 407 -11.73 7.92 -28.75
CA PRO A 407 -10.69 8.92 -28.96
C PRO A 407 -10.96 10.21 -28.19
N ARG A 408 -9.91 10.81 -27.64
CA ARG A 408 -9.97 12.10 -26.93
C ARG A 408 -10.53 13.23 -27.81
N GLU A 409 -10.28 13.19 -29.10
CA GLU A 409 -10.60 14.27 -30.06
C GLU A 409 -12.11 14.42 -30.28
N ASP A 410 -12.85 13.30 -30.29
CA ASP A 410 -14.29 13.29 -30.61
C ASP A 410 -15.18 13.55 -29.39
N VAL A 411 -14.61 13.60 -28.17
CA VAL A 411 -15.41 13.73 -26.93
C VAL A 411 -16.20 15.05 -26.88
N LEU A 412 -15.60 16.15 -27.35
CA LEU A 412 -16.26 17.45 -27.37
C LEU A 412 -17.36 17.50 -28.41
N GLU A 413 -17.20 16.77 -29.53
CA GLU A 413 -18.23 16.62 -30.55
C GLU A 413 -19.46 15.89 -29.99
N PHE A 414 -19.25 14.81 -29.23
CA PHE A 414 -20.33 14.09 -28.56
C PHE A 414 -21.15 14.99 -27.63
N PHE A 415 -20.50 15.81 -26.81
CA PHE A 415 -21.24 16.73 -25.92
C PHE A 415 -21.94 17.86 -26.69
N LYS A 416 -21.35 18.35 -27.79
CA LYS A 416 -22.02 19.30 -28.69
C LYS A 416 -23.26 18.69 -29.35
N PHE A 417 -23.19 17.42 -29.77
CA PHE A 417 -24.34 16.67 -30.28
C PHE A 417 -25.49 16.61 -29.25
N MET A 418 -25.16 16.48 -27.96
CA MET A 418 -26.12 16.52 -26.85
C MET A 418 -26.61 17.93 -26.49
N GLY A 419 -26.02 18.99 -27.06
CA GLY A 419 -26.40 20.39 -26.83
C GLY A 419 -25.57 21.13 -25.77
N PHE A 420 -24.43 20.57 -25.36
CA PHE A 420 -23.52 21.15 -24.39
C PHE A 420 -22.21 21.60 -25.04
N GLU A 421 -21.68 22.75 -24.62
CA GLU A 421 -20.42 23.28 -25.15
C GLU A 421 -19.44 23.64 -24.02
N CYS A 422 -18.17 23.29 -24.22
CA CYS A 422 -17.09 23.62 -23.29
C CYS A 422 -16.63 25.07 -23.48
N PRO A 423 -16.63 25.91 -22.42
CA PRO A 423 -16.11 27.28 -22.49
C PRO A 423 -14.62 27.32 -22.78
N LYS A 424 -14.14 28.34 -23.51
CA LYS A 424 -12.73 28.48 -23.93
C LYS A 424 -11.70 28.52 -22.80
N ARG A 425 -12.08 29.04 -21.62
CA ARG A 425 -11.19 29.17 -20.45
C ARG A 425 -11.27 27.99 -19.47
N LYS A 426 -12.12 27.00 -19.75
CA LYS A 426 -12.33 25.83 -18.90
C LYS A 426 -11.49 24.66 -19.44
N GLY A 427 -10.83 23.92 -18.55
CA GLY A 427 -10.17 22.67 -18.91
C GLY A 427 -11.20 21.64 -19.36
N VAL A 428 -10.90 20.89 -20.43
CA VAL A 428 -11.82 19.89 -20.99
C VAL A 428 -12.13 18.81 -19.94
N ALA A 429 -11.12 18.31 -19.21
CA ALA A 429 -11.33 17.28 -18.19
C ALA A 429 -12.28 17.71 -17.05
N ASP A 430 -12.24 18.99 -16.67
CA ASP A 430 -13.16 19.55 -15.67
C ASP A 430 -14.57 19.65 -16.24
N PHE A 431 -14.71 20.15 -17.47
CA PHE A 431 -15.98 20.21 -18.19
C PHE A 431 -16.65 18.83 -18.27
N LEU A 432 -15.89 17.79 -18.64
CA LEU A 432 -16.41 16.42 -18.79
C LEU A 432 -16.98 15.84 -17.47
N GLN A 433 -16.42 16.22 -16.33
CA GLN A 433 -16.94 15.78 -15.04
C GLN A 433 -18.18 16.59 -14.61
N GLU A 434 -18.12 17.90 -14.80
CA GLU A 434 -19.18 18.82 -14.38
C GLU A 434 -20.44 18.74 -15.27
N VAL A 435 -20.31 18.46 -16.57
CA VAL A 435 -21.47 18.35 -17.48
C VAL A 435 -22.40 17.18 -17.12
N THR A 436 -21.90 16.18 -16.39
CA THR A 436 -22.70 15.06 -15.88
C THR A 436 -23.36 15.34 -14.52
N SER A 437 -22.94 16.42 -13.83
CA SER A 437 -23.44 16.83 -12.51
C SER A 437 -24.76 17.58 -12.62
N VAL A 438 -25.75 17.21 -11.80
CA VAL A 438 -27.04 17.91 -11.69
C VAL A 438 -26.87 19.41 -11.40
N LYS A 439 -25.85 19.78 -10.62
CA LYS A 439 -25.65 21.14 -10.15
C LYS A 439 -25.06 22.04 -11.23
N ASP A 440 -24.16 21.49 -12.03
CA ASP A 440 -23.26 22.26 -12.89
C ASP A 440 -23.69 22.19 -14.37
N GLN A 441 -24.41 21.16 -14.78
CA GLN A 441 -24.78 20.92 -16.17
C GLN A 441 -25.48 22.11 -16.86
N LYS A 442 -26.28 22.89 -16.12
CA LYS A 442 -26.99 24.07 -16.67
C LYS A 442 -26.06 25.12 -17.26
N GLN A 443 -24.87 25.32 -16.68
CA GLN A 443 -23.95 26.37 -17.12
C GLN A 443 -23.33 26.09 -18.50
N TYR A 444 -23.44 24.85 -18.97
CA TYR A 444 -22.85 24.38 -20.22
C TYR A 444 -23.85 24.26 -21.37
N TRP A 445 -25.12 24.58 -21.13
CA TRP A 445 -26.17 24.47 -22.13
C TRP A 445 -26.00 25.52 -23.24
N ALA A 446 -25.79 25.07 -24.47
CA ALA A 446 -25.50 25.94 -25.63
C ALA A 446 -26.70 26.13 -26.57
N ARG A 447 -27.76 25.33 -26.41
CA ARG A 447 -28.99 25.43 -27.22
C ARG A 447 -29.90 26.54 -26.71
N HIS A 448 -29.61 27.77 -27.10
CA HIS A 448 -30.41 28.94 -26.73
C HIS A 448 -31.86 28.90 -27.24
N ASP A 449 -32.14 28.07 -28.25
CA ASP A 449 -33.46 27.82 -28.84
C ASP A 449 -34.37 26.96 -27.94
N LYS A 450 -33.82 26.26 -26.94
CA LYS A 450 -34.58 25.36 -26.06
C LYS A 450 -34.31 25.64 -24.58
N PRO A 451 -35.34 25.61 -23.72
CA PRO A 451 -35.13 25.74 -22.28
C PRO A 451 -34.29 24.57 -21.77
N TYR A 452 -33.35 24.86 -20.88
CA TYR A 452 -32.54 23.83 -20.24
C TYR A 452 -33.43 22.86 -19.43
N ARG A 453 -33.24 21.57 -19.67
CA ARG A 453 -33.74 20.48 -18.85
C ARG A 453 -32.55 19.62 -18.46
N TYR A 454 -32.53 19.17 -17.19
CA TYR A 454 -31.52 18.22 -16.75
C TYR A 454 -31.58 16.95 -17.59
N VAL A 455 -30.45 16.59 -18.20
CA VAL A 455 -30.25 15.37 -18.99
C VAL A 455 -29.62 14.33 -18.05
N PRO A 456 -30.35 13.25 -17.69
CA PRO A 456 -29.82 12.20 -16.84
C PRO A 456 -28.66 11.46 -17.50
N VAL A 457 -27.75 10.91 -16.68
CA VAL A 457 -26.59 10.13 -17.13
C VAL A 457 -26.99 8.97 -18.05
N LYS A 458 -28.12 8.30 -17.75
CA LYS A 458 -28.68 7.23 -18.59
C LYS A 458 -29.02 7.67 -20.01
N GLU A 459 -29.43 8.93 -20.21
CA GLU A 459 -29.72 9.45 -21.55
C GLU A 459 -28.43 9.70 -22.33
N PHE A 460 -27.37 10.21 -21.69
CA PHE A 460 -26.06 10.30 -22.33
C PHE A 460 -25.52 8.93 -22.73
N ALA A 461 -25.60 7.93 -21.84
CA ALA A 461 -25.14 6.58 -22.13
C ALA A 461 -25.89 5.96 -23.33
N LYS A 462 -27.21 6.18 -23.43
CA LYS A 462 -28.01 5.76 -24.59
C LYS A 462 -27.62 6.51 -25.86
N ALA A 463 -27.43 7.83 -25.77
CA ALA A 463 -27.04 8.65 -26.91
C ALA A 463 -25.65 8.28 -27.44
N PHE A 464 -24.72 7.90 -26.57
CA PHE A 464 -23.40 7.42 -26.95
C PHE A 464 -23.49 6.18 -27.85
N LEU A 465 -24.40 5.24 -27.57
CA LEU A 465 -24.62 4.06 -28.42
C LEU A 465 -25.10 4.40 -29.84
N SER A 466 -25.74 5.56 -30.03
CA SER A 466 -26.16 6.08 -31.34
C SER A 466 -25.15 7.02 -32.00
N PHE A 467 -24.14 7.48 -31.25
CA PHE A 467 -23.07 8.32 -31.76
C PHE A 467 -22.08 7.46 -32.55
N HIS A 468 -21.47 8.00 -33.62
CA HIS A 468 -20.64 7.21 -34.54
C HIS A 468 -19.53 6.42 -33.84
N VAL A 469 -18.91 6.99 -32.79
CA VAL A 469 -17.88 6.31 -31.98
C VAL A 469 -18.47 5.09 -31.25
N GLY A 470 -19.65 5.25 -30.62
CA GLY A 470 -20.30 4.15 -29.90
C GLY A 470 -20.88 3.08 -30.83
N GLU A 471 -21.37 3.48 -32.01
CA GLU A 471 -21.82 2.53 -33.04
C GLU A 471 -20.64 1.69 -33.57
N ASN A 472 -19.48 2.32 -33.81
CA ASN A 472 -18.26 1.62 -34.21
C ASN A 472 -17.76 0.68 -33.10
N LEU A 473 -17.75 1.14 -31.84
CA LEU A 473 -17.40 0.31 -30.70
C LEU A 473 -18.31 -0.93 -30.59
N ARG A 474 -19.61 -0.77 -30.82
CA ARG A 474 -20.57 -1.88 -30.81
C ARG A 474 -20.34 -2.86 -31.97
N LYS A 475 -20.02 -2.37 -33.16
CA LYS A 475 -19.66 -3.21 -34.31
C LYS A 475 -18.39 -4.00 -34.02
N GLU A 476 -17.36 -3.38 -33.45
CA GLU A 476 -16.12 -4.06 -33.05
C GLU A 476 -16.33 -5.11 -31.97
N LEU A 477 -17.14 -4.82 -30.94
CA LEU A 477 -17.50 -5.77 -29.89
C LEU A 477 -18.26 -6.98 -30.45
N SER A 478 -19.09 -6.79 -31.48
CA SER A 478 -19.85 -7.90 -32.09
C SER A 478 -18.96 -8.92 -32.82
N VAL A 479 -17.73 -8.54 -33.19
CA VAL A 479 -16.75 -9.43 -33.82
C VAL A 479 -15.84 -9.98 -32.72
N PRO A 480 -15.87 -11.29 -32.41
CA PRO A 480 -15.01 -11.86 -31.37
C PRO A 480 -13.53 -11.70 -31.72
N PHE A 481 -12.70 -11.54 -30.69
CA PHE A 481 -11.25 -11.44 -30.89
C PHE A 481 -10.70 -12.76 -31.44
N ASP A 482 -9.89 -12.67 -32.50
CA ASP A 482 -9.22 -13.82 -33.10
C ASP A 482 -8.06 -14.29 -32.20
N LYS A 483 -8.30 -15.37 -31.45
CA LYS A 483 -7.31 -15.96 -30.52
C LYS A 483 -5.98 -16.31 -31.21
N SER A 484 -5.96 -16.55 -32.53
CA SER A 484 -4.72 -16.87 -33.26
C SER A 484 -3.74 -15.69 -33.34
N LYS A 485 -4.23 -14.45 -33.19
CA LYS A 485 -3.42 -13.23 -33.13
C LYS A 485 -2.78 -13.00 -31.75
N SER A 486 -3.19 -13.75 -30.74
CA SER A 486 -2.65 -13.62 -29.38
C SER A 486 -1.26 -14.23 -29.31
N HIS A 487 -0.26 -13.43 -28.91
CA HIS A 487 1.07 -13.95 -28.68
C HIS A 487 1.06 -14.85 -27.44
N ARG A 488 1.70 -16.04 -27.50
CA ARG A 488 1.71 -17.02 -26.38
C ARG A 488 2.22 -16.44 -25.07
N ALA A 489 3.13 -15.46 -25.14
CA ALA A 489 3.70 -14.78 -23.99
C ALA A 489 2.86 -13.60 -23.44
N SER A 490 1.74 -13.24 -24.09
CA SER A 490 0.89 -12.14 -23.65
C SER A 490 0.16 -12.43 -22.34
N LEU A 491 -0.24 -13.69 -22.11
CA LEU A 491 -1.01 -14.10 -20.94
C LEU A 491 -0.21 -15.08 -20.09
N THR A 492 -0.11 -14.81 -18.79
CA THR A 492 0.63 -15.67 -17.86
C THR A 492 -0.29 -16.70 -17.23
N THR A 493 0.08 -17.98 -17.33
CA THR A 493 -0.68 -19.10 -16.75
C THR A 493 -0.10 -19.57 -15.41
N SER A 494 1.15 -19.23 -15.10
CA SER A 494 1.77 -19.56 -13.82
C SER A 494 1.34 -18.58 -12.73
N LYS A 495 0.96 -19.11 -11.56
CA LYS A 495 0.58 -18.29 -10.41
C LYS A 495 1.73 -17.46 -9.86
N PHE A 496 2.92 -18.05 -9.76
CA PHE A 496 4.13 -17.37 -9.30
C PHE A 496 5.16 -17.24 -10.43
N ALA A 497 5.97 -16.19 -10.37
CA ALA A 497 6.97 -15.90 -11.40
C ALA A 497 8.21 -16.78 -11.31
N VAL A 498 8.68 -17.00 -10.07
CA VAL A 498 9.96 -17.63 -9.78
C VAL A 498 9.72 -18.92 -9.00
N SER A 499 10.73 -19.79 -8.97
CA SER A 499 10.72 -21.00 -8.16
C SER A 499 10.42 -20.71 -6.67
N GLY A 500 9.69 -21.61 -6.01
CA GLY A 500 9.30 -21.43 -4.60
C GLY A 500 10.50 -21.25 -3.66
N ILE A 501 11.65 -21.86 -3.97
CA ILE A 501 12.88 -21.75 -3.18
C ILE A 501 13.49 -20.35 -3.29
N GLU A 502 13.51 -19.76 -4.48
CA GLU A 502 14.02 -18.40 -4.68
C GLU A 502 13.11 -17.35 -4.05
N ILE A 503 11.80 -17.57 -4.08
CA ILE A 503 10.83 -16.73 -3.36
C ILE A 503 11.08 -16.84 -1.85
N LEU A 504 11.22 -18.06 -1.31
CA LEU A 504 11.54 -18.29 0.11
C LEU A 504 12.85 -17.59 0.51
N LYS A 505 13.88 -17.69 -0.32
CA LYS A 505 15.17 -17.00 -0.11
C LYS A 505 14.98 -15.48 -0.10
N SER A 506 14.22 -14.92 -1.04
CA SER A 506 13.95 -13.48 -1.11
C SER A 506 13.17 -12.98 0.11
N CYS A 507 12.18 -13.74 0.57
CA CYS A 507 11.45 -13.45 1.80
C CYS A 507 12.33 -13.55 3.05
N ALA A 508 13.23 -14.54 3.12
CA ALA A 508 14.16 -14.71 4.23
C ALA A 508 15.19 -13.57 4.31
N GLU A 509 15.76 -13.17 3.18
CA GLU A 509 16.68 -12.00 3.13
C GLU A 509 15.97 -10.72 3.58
N ARG A 510 14.72 -10.51 3.15
CA ARG A 510 13.92 -9.36 3.59
C ARG A 510 13.66 -9.41 5.09
N GLU A 511 13.23 -10.54 5.64
CA GLU A 511 12.94 -10.65 7.07
C GLU A 511 14.21 -10.46 7.91
N LEU A 512 15.36 -10.99 7.48
CA LEU A 512 16.65 -10.77 8.14
C LEU A 512 17.07 -9.29 8.11
N LEU A 513 16.84 -8.59 6.99
CA LEU A 513 17.08 -7.15 6.90
C LEU A 513 16.19 -6.37 7.90
N LEU A 514 14.90 -6.69 7.95
CA LEU A 514 13.96 -6.07 8.88
C LEU A 514 14.33 -6.34 10.34
N MET A 515 14.75 -7.56 10.66
CA MET A 515 15.25 -7.92 12.00
C MET A 515 16.49 -7.11 12.37
N LYS A 516 17.44 -6.95 11.44
CA LYS A 516 18.66 -6.15 11.67
C LYS A 516 18.34 -4.69 11.94
N ARG A 517 17.38 -4.10 11.22
CA ARG A 517 16.97 -2.69 11.40
C ARG A 517 16.16 -2.47 12.68
N ASN A 518 15.33 -3.44 13.05
CA ASN A 518 14.55 -3.43 14.28
C ASN A 518 15.25 -4.16 15.44
N CYS A 519 16.59 -4.23 15.44
CA CYS A 519 17.37 -4.92 16.47
C CYS A 519 17.10 -4.38 17.89
N PHE A 520 16.77 -3.09 17.99
CA PHE A 520 16.39 -2.43 19.24
C PHE A 520 15.18 -3.11 19.91
N VAL A 521 14.19 -3.57 19.14
CA VAL A 521 13.01 -4.26 19.68
C VAL A 521 13.41 -5.58 20.35
N TYR A 522 14.30 -6.34 19.71
CA TYR A 522 14.80 -7.61 20.26
C TYR A 522 15.70 -7.39 21.47
N ALA A 523 16.57 -6.37 21.44
CA ALA A 523 17.40 -6.00 22.58
C ALA A 523 16.54 -5.57 23.79
N PHE A 524 15.48 -4.80 23.56
CA PHE A 524 14.55 -4.39 24.60
C PHE A 524 13.79 -5.59 25.20
N ARG A 525 13.36 -6.56 24.37
CA ARG A 525 12.75 -7.81 24.86
C ARG A 525 13.71 -8.62 25.72
N ALA A 526 14.96 -8.79 25.29
CA ALA A 526 15.98 -9.47 26.08
C ALA A 526 16.22 -8.76 27.42
N PHE A 527 16.27 -7.43 27.43
CA PHE A 527 16.37 -6.64 28.66
C PHE A 527 15.14 -6.80 29.57
N GLN A 528 13.93 -6.81 29.01
CA GLN A 528 12.70 -7.04 29.77
C GLN A 528 12.71 -8.42 30.45
N VAL A 529 13.11 -9.48 29.72
CA VAL A 529 13.25 -10.84 30.27
C VAL A 529 14.32 -10.88 31.36
N MET A 530 15.46 -10.22 31.16
CA MET A 530 16.53 -10.11 32.17
C MET A 530 16.03 -9.41 33.44
N PHE A 531 15.31 -8.29 33.30
CA PHE A 531 14.74 -7.56 34.44
C PHE A 531 13.76 -8.43 35.22
N MET A 532 12.83 -9.10 34.53
CA MET A 532 11.89 -10.03 35.16
C MET A 532 12.60 -11.21 35.83
N ALA A 533 13.67 -11.73 35.23
CA ALA A 533 14.48 -12.80 35.82
C ALA A 533 15.16 -12.36 37.12
N VAL A 534 15.70 -11.14 37.18
CA VAL A 534 16.30 -10.57 38.41
C VAL A 534 15.26 -10.40 39.51
N VAL A 535 14.07 -9.89 39.18
CA VAL A 535 12.96 -9.79 40.14
C VAL A 535 12.57 -11.18 40.66
N THR A 536 12.44 -12.17 39.77
CA THR A 536 12.11 -13.55 40.15
C THR A 536 13.18 -14.18 41.04
N MET A 537 14.45 -13.98 40.69
CA MET A 537 15.60 -14.41 41.48
C MET A 537 15.59 -13.82 42.89
N SER A 538 15.23 -12.54 43.05
CA SER A 538 15.15 -11.90 44.37
C SER A 538 14.00 -12.44 45.23
N LEU A 539 12.89 -12.85 44.61
CA LEU A 539 11.70 -13.35 45.31
C LEU A 539 11.83 -14.82 45.74
N PHE A 540 12.47 -15.65 44.93
CA PHE A 540 12.69 -17.07 45.21
C PHE A 540 14.16 -17.34 45.52
N TRP A 541 14.73 -16.62 46.48
CA TRP A 541 16.17 -16.75 46.76
C TRP A 541 16.48 -18.10 47.42
N LYS A 542 17.49 -18.83 46.91
CA LYS A 542 17.87 -20.18 47.37
C LYS A 542 17.98 -20.36 48.89
N LYS A 543 18.41 -19.32 49.62
CA LYS A 543 18.55 -19.41 51.10
C LYS A 543 17.21 -19.63 51.81
N GLU A 544 16.11 -19.17 51.22
CA GLU A 544 14.74 -19.29 51.77
C GLU A 544 13.98 -20.50 51.19
N MET A 545 14.58 -21.21 50.22
CA MET A 545 13.95 -22.31 49.47
C MET A 545 14.45 -23.67 49.95
N HIS A 546 13.81 -24.24 50.98
CA HIS A 546 14.18 -25.53 51.57
C HIS A 546 13.59 -26.74 50.81
N HIS A 547 14.13 -27.95 51.05
CA HIS A 547 13.66 -29.20 50.44
C HIS A 547 13.23 -30.19 51.53
N ARG A 548 12.45 -29.76 52.53
CA ARG A 548 12.19 -30.59 53.73
C ARG A 548 10.72 -30.96 53.90
N SER A 549 9.81 -30.13 53.39
CA SER A 549 8.37 -30.27 53.60
C SER A 549 7.58 -30.27 52.29
N ILE A 550 6.32 -30.71 52.38
CA ILE A 550 5.37 -30.61 51.27
C ILE A 550 5.11 -29.13 50.94
N ASP A 551 5.06 -28.25 51.94
CA ASP A 551 4.84 -26.81 51.77
C ASP A 551 5.98 -26.16 50.97
N ASP A 552 7.23 -26.53 51.26
CA ASP A 552 8.38 -26.09 50.46
C ASP A 552 8.23 -26.52 49.00
N GLY A 553 7.79 -27.75 48.75
CA GLY A 553 7.50 -28.26 47.41
C GLY A 553 6.44 -27.45 46.66
N GLN A 554 5.45 -26.90 47.37
CA GLN A 554 4.45 -26.03 46.76
C GLN A 554 5.04 -24.70 46.30
N ILE A 555 5.99 -24.14 47.05
CA ILE A 555 6.70 -22.90 46.69
C ILE A 555 7.54 -23.13 45.42
N TYR A 556 8.28 -24.24 45.34
CA TYR A 556 9.03 -24.64 44.13
C TYR A 556 8.10 -24.83 42.93
N MET A 557 6.95 -25.50 43.12
CA MET A 557 5.98 -25.67 42.04
C MET A 557 5.38 -24.33 41.57
N GLY A 558 5.16 -23.40 42.49
CA GLY A 558 4.78 -22.02 42.20
C GLY A 558 5.84 -21.27 41.39
N ALA A 559 7.12 -21.42 41.73
CA ALA A 559 8.24 -20.83 40.98
C ALA A 559 8.36 -21.39 39.56
N LEU A 560 8.15 -22.71 39.38
CA LEU A 560 8.11 -23.36 38.07
C LEU A 560 6.93 -22.85 37.22
N PHE A 561 5.73 -22.77 37.81
CA PHE A 561 4.56 -22.23 37.11
C PHE A 561 4.75 -20.74 36.73
N PHE A 562 5.33 -19.94 37.63
CA PHE A 562 5.65 -18.54 37.34
C PHE A 562 6.67 -18.38 36.21
N SER A 563 7.65 -19.29 36.15
CA SER A 563 8.62 -19.35 35.05
C SER A 563 7.94 -19.68 33.72
N LEU A 564 7.06 -20.69 33.70
CA LEU A 564 6.24 -21.02 32.52
C LEU A 564 5.38 -19.85 32.08
N LEU A 565 4.72 -19.18 33.03
CA LEU A 565 3.87 -18.03 32.76
C LEU A 565 4.67 -16.88 32.15
N THR A 566 5.82 -16.54 32.72
CA THR A 566 6.66 -15.43 32.22
C THR A 566 7.13 -15.68 30.78
N ILE A 567 7.59 -16.89 30.48
CA ILE A 567 8.00 -17.27 29.12
C ILE A 567 6.80 -17.30 28.14
N LEU A 568 5.63 -17.78 28.58
CA LEU A 568 4.40 -17.75 27.79
C LEU A 568 4.00 -16.30 27.42
N PHE A 569 4.03 -15.38 28.38
CA PHE A 569 3.69 -13.96 28.15
C PHE A 569 4.68 -13.25 27.25
N ASN A 570 5.96 -13.65 27.23
CA ASN A 570 6.94 -13.06 26.33
C ASN A 570 6.57 -13.25 24.83
N GLY A 571 5.84 -14.31 24.49
CA GLY A 571 5.29 -14.50 23.15
C GLY A 571 4.26 -13.44 22.73
N PHE A 572 3.64 -12.73 23.67
CA PHE A 572 2.55 -11.77 23.41
C PHE A 572 2.97 -10.61 22.50
N SER A 573 4.23 -10.19 22.54
CA SER A 573 4.75 -9.11 21.68
C SER A 573 4.74 -9.46 20.18
N GLU A 574 4.73 -10.75 19.81
CA GLU A 574 4.57 -11.19 18.42
C GLU A 574 3.22 -10.79 17.83
N LEU A 575 2.20 -10.63 18.67
CA LEU A 575 0.85 -10.27 18.24
C LEU A 575 0.84 -8.90 17.56
N ALA A 576 1.39 -7.87 18.22
CA ALA A 576 1.42 -6.51 17.70
C ALA A 576 2.32 -6.41 16.45
N LEU A 577 3.51 -7.04 16.49
CA LEU A 577 4.45 -7.04 15.36
C LEU A 577 3.88 -7.69 14.11
N THR A 578 3.08 -8.75 14.26
CA THR A 578 2.41 -9.42 13.14
C THR A 578 1.33 -8.53 12.53
N ILE A 579 0.49 -7.89 13.35
CA ILE A 579 -0.65 -7.08 12.87
C ILE A 579 -0.17 -5.88 12.05
N ILE A 580 0.92 -5.23 12.45
CA ILE A 580 1.49 -4.08 11.71
C ILE A 580 1.92 -4.49 10.28
N LYS A 581 2.41 -5.72 10.09
CA LYS A 581 2.85 -6.22 8.78
C LYS A 581 1.70 -6.70 7.88
N LEU A 582 0.52 -6.99 8.43
CA LEU A 582 -0.60 -7.60 7.70
C LEU A 582 -1.11 -6.81 6.48
N PRO A 583 -1.27 -5.46 6.52
CA PRO A 583 -1.79 -4.72 5.37
C PRO A 583 -0.89 -4.85 4.13
N VAL A 584 0.43 -4.78 4.32
CA VAL A 584 1.40 -4.94 3.23
C VAL A 584 1.45 -6.40 2.77
N PHE A 585 1.34 -7.36 3.69
CA PHE A 585 1.24 -8.78 3.34
C PHE A 585 0.03 -9.05 2.43
N PHE A 586 -1.17 -8.57 2.78
CA PHE A 586 -2.37 -8.79 1.97
C PHE A 586 -2.23 -8.15 0.58
N LYS A 587 -1.72 -6.91 0.51
CA LYS A 587 -1.43 -6.25 -0.78
C LYS A 587 -0.53 -7.13 -1.67
N GLN A 588 0.59 -7.62 -1.14
CA GLN A 588 1.57 -8.39 -1.92
C GLN A 588 1.06 -9.80 -2.28
N ARG A 589 0.35 -10.45 -1.35
CA ARG A 589 -0.30 -11.75 -1.59
C ARG A 589 -1.36 -11.66 -2.68
N ASP A 590 -2.20 -10.63 -2.65
CA ASP A 590 -3.27 -10.44 -3.64
C ASP A 590 -2.71 -9.98 -5.02
N CYS A 591 -1.42 -9.65 -5.10
CA CYS A 591 -0.66 -9.48 -6.35
C CYS A 591 0.14 -10.74 -6.76
N ASP A 592 -0.05 -11.87 -6.06
CA ASP A 592 0.70 -13.12 -6.26
C ASP A 592 2.24 -12.95 -6.25
N PHE A 593 2.76 -12.07 -5.39
CA PHE A 593 4.22 -11.91 -5.23
C PHE A 593 4.86 -13.16 -4.62
N PHE A 594 4.21 -13.75 -3.62
CA PHE A 594 4.68 -14.94 -2.92
C PHE A 594 3.52 -15.69 -2.27
N PRO A 595 3.64 -17.01 -2.06
CA PRO A 595 2.68 -17.78 -1.28
C PRO A 595 2.84 -17.50 0.23
N SER A 596 1.76 -17.70 1.00
CA SER A 596 1.75 -17.42 2.44
C SER A 596 2.81 -18.19 3.24
N TRP A 597 3.13 -19.43 2.84
CA TRP A 597 4.16 -20.23 3.51
C TRP A 597 5.57 -19.66 3.33
N ALA A 598 5.88 -19.05 2.19
CA ALA A 598 7.19 -18.45 1.91
C ALA A 598 7.42 -17.18 2.74
N TYR A 599 6.34 -16.53 3.17
CA TYR A 599 6.37 -15.43 4.12
C TYR A 599 6.50 -15.92 5.58
N ALA A 600 5.71 -16.93 5.95
CA ALA A 600 5.60 -17.39 7.33
C ALA A 600 6.82 -18.20 7.81
N LEU A 601 7.39 -19.07 6.96
CA LEU A 601 8.50 -19.94 7.37
C LEU A 601 9.77 -19.16 7.76
N PRO A 602 10.25 -18.16 6.98
CA PRO A 602 11.39 -17.38 7.41
C PRO A 602 11.14 -16.59 8.69
N ASN A 603 9.92 -16.06 8.85
CA ASN A 603 9.53 -15.37 10.08
C ASN A 603 9.58 -16.31 11.30
N TRP A 604 9.21 -17.59 11.16
CA TRP A 604 9.35 -18.55 12.24
C TRP A 604 10.81 -18.96 12.48
N ILE A 605 11.51 -19.43 11.45
CA ILE A 605 12.86 -20.01 11.57
C ILE A 605 13.89 -18.99 12.06
N LEU A 606 13.86 -17.76 11.53
CA LEU A 606 14.82 -16.71 11.91
C LEU A 606 14.63 -16.21 13.35
N ASN A 607 13.47 -16.45 13.97
CA ASN A 607 13.21 -16.09 15.36
C ASN A 607 13.71 -17.14 16.37
N ILE A 608 14.01 -18.38 15.95
CA ILE A 608 14.47 -19.45 16.85
C ILE A 608 15.75 -19.05 17.62
N PRO A 609 16.81 -18.52 16.97
CA PRO A 609 18.03 -18.11 17.69
C PRO A 609 17.77 -17.06 18.77
N PHE A 610 16.86 -16.12 18.53
CA PHE A 610 16.51 -15.08 19.52
C PHE A 610 15.77 -15.67 20.71
N SER A 611 14.80 -16.56 20.48
CA SER A 611 14.14 -17.30 21.56
C SER A 611 15.13 -18.14 22.38
N CYS A 612 16.15 -18.73 21.74
CA CYS A 612 17.22 -19.43 22.45
C CYS A 612 17.98 -18.51 23.41
N VAL A 613 18.29 -17.28 23.00
CA VAL A 613 18.95 -16.27 23.84
C VAL A 613 18.05 -15.80 24.98
N GLU A 614 16.79 -15.49 24.71
CA GLU A 614 15.83 -15.05 25.73
C GLU A 614 15.64 -16.09 26.83
N VAL A 615 15.45 -17.36 26.44
CA VAL A 615 15.30 -18.46 27.40
C VAL A 615 16.62 -18.74 28.12
N ALA A 616 17.77 -18.56 27.46
CA ALA A 616 19.07 -18.75 28.11
C ALA A 616 19.30 -17.71 29.21
N ILE A 617 18.97 -16.44 28.94
CA ILE A 617 19.04 -15.37 29.95
C ILE A 617 18.16 -15.72 31.16
N TRP A 618 16.92 -16.16 30.92
CA TRP A 618 16.01 -16.56 31.99
C TRP A 618 16.58 -17.71 32.83
N VAL A 619 16.96 -18.81 32.18
CA VAL A 619 17.41 -20.03 32.86
C VAL A 619 18.73 -19.82 33.59
N LEU A 620 19.71 -19.14 32.99
CA LEU A 620 21.01 -18.90 33.62
C LEU A 620 20.90 -18.06 34.90
N LEU A 621 20.00 -17.07 34.90
CA LEU A 621 19.81 -16.20 36.07
C LEU A 621 18.95 -16.86 37.16
N THR A 622 17.88 -17.56 36.79
CA THR A 622 16.90 -18.06 37.76
C THR A 622 17.23 -19.46 38.28
N TYR A 623 17.77 -20.37 37.45
CA TYR A 623 17.79 -21.80 37.78
C TYR A 623 18.60 -22.11 39.05
N PHE A 624 19.85 -21.68 39.09
CA PHE A 624 20.73 -21.89 40.24
C PHE A 624 20.40 -20.98 41.42
N ALA A 625 19.82 -19.81 41.14
CA ALA A 625 19.46 -18.83 42.16
C ALA A 625 18.20 -19.23 42.95
N ILE A 626 17.26 -19.93 42.32
CA ILE A 626 16.09 -20.52 42.97
C ILE A 626 16.48 -21.76 43.79
N GLY A 627 17.48 -22.50 43.32
CA GLY A 627 17.99 -23.69 44.01
C GLY A 627 17.43 -25.01 43.47
N TYR A 628 17.01 -25.05 42.20
CA TYR A 628 16.68 -26.31 41.51
C TYR A 628 17.87 -27.28 41.47
N ASP A 629 17.60 -28.54 41.13
CA ASP A 629 18.60 -29.62 41.14
C ASP A 629 19.82 -29.28 40.25
N SER A 630 21.04 -29.41 40.78
CA SER A 630 22.26 -29.00 40.09
C SER A 630 22.72 -29.96 38.97
N SER A 631 21.96 -31.02 38.68
CA SER A 631 22.29 -31.94 37.59
C SER A 631 22.25 -31.26 36.22
N ALA A 632 23.33 -31.43 35.45
CA ALA A 632 23.44 -30.89 34.10
C ALA A 632 22.32 -31.40 33.17
N GLU A 633 21.92 -32.67 33.32
CA GLU A 633 20.84 -33.25 32.52
C GLU A 633 19.50 -32.53 32.75
N ARG A 634 19.15 -32.27 34.02
CA ARG A 634 17.90 -31.60 34.40
C ARG A 634 17.90 -30.13 34.01
N PHE A 635 19.05 -29.48 34.07
CA PHE A 635 19.24 -28.12 33.56
C PHE A 635 18.92 -28.02 32.07
N PHE A 636 19.53 -28.89 31.23
CA PHE A 636 19.25 -28.87 29.78
C PHE A 636 17.82 -29.30 29.46
N LYS A 637 17.26 -30.24 30.22
CA LYS A 637 15.85 -30.64 30.12
C LYS A 637 14.89 -29.48 30.44
N HIS A 638 15.21 -28.69 31.46
CA HIS A 638 14.45 -27.49 31.84
C HIS A 638 14.55 -26.40 30.76
N TYR A 639 15.77 -26.14 30.26
CA TYR A 639 16.00 -25.21 29.16
C TYR A 639 15.21 -25.58 27.89
N LEU A 640 15.25 -26.85 27.48
CA LEU A 640 14.52 -27.34 26.31
C LEU A 640 13.01 -27.14 26.44
N LEU A 641 12.43 -27.44 27.60
CA LEU A 641 10.99 -27.24 27.84
C LEU A 641 10.61 -25.76 27.72
N LEU A 642 11.36 -24.86 28.36
CA LEU A 642 11.07 -23.43 28.27
C LEU A 642 11.25 -22.88 26.84
N LEU A 643 12.21 -23.41 26.08
CA LEU A 643 12.37 -23.07 24.67
C LEU A 643 11.16 -23.49 23.83
N LEU A 644 10.66 -24.72 24.04
CA LEU A 644 9.45 -25.21 23.35
C LEU A 644 8.21 -24.40 23.75
N VAL A 645 8.08 -23.99 25.01
CA VAL A 645 7.00 -23.12 25.48
C VAL A 645 7.08 -21.74 24.81
N ASN A 646 8.26 -21.13 24.73
CA ASN A 646 8.46 -19.84 24.04
C ASN A 646 8.04 -19.96 22.56
N GLN A 647 8.53 -20.98 21.85
CA GLN A 647 8.18 -21.21 20.43
C GLN A 647 6.67 -21.46 20.22
N MET A 648 6.06 -22.22 21.12
CA MET A 648 4.62 -22.51 21.07
C MET A 648 3.81 -21.23 21.29
N ALA A 649 4.19 -20.44 22.30
CA ALA A 649 3.56 -19.16 22.61
C ALA A 649 3.65 -18.18 21.43
N SER A 650 4.84 -18.02 20.84
CA SER A 650 5.05 -17.16 19.68
C SER A 650 4.20 -17.59 18.48
N GLY A 651 4.16 -18.89 18.17
CA GLY A 651 3.29 -19.43 17.11
C GLY A 651 1.81 -19.16 17.37
N MET A 652 1.35 -19.37 18.61
CA MET A 652 -0.02 -19.12 19.03
C MET A 652 -0.41 -17.64 18.89
N PHE A 653 0.42 -16.71 19.35
CA PHE A 653 0.12 -15.27 19.26
C PHE A 653 0.16 -14.74 17.82
N ARG A 654 1.04 -15.28 16.96
CA ARG A 654 1.02 -14.99 15.51
C ARG A 654 -0.28 -15.48 14.87
N PHE A 655 -0.73 -16.68 15.20
CA PHE A 655 -2.01 -17.20 14.72
C PHE A 655 -3.19 -16.32 15.17
N ILE A 656 -3.24 -15.97 16.45
CA ILE A 656 -4.25 -15.07 17.02
C ILE A 656 -4.25 -13.69 16.34
N ALA A 657 -3.06 -13.13 16.04
CA ALA A 657 -2.94 -11.88 15.31
C ALA A 657 -3.62 -11.93 13.94
N VAL A 658 -3.44 -13.01 13.18
CA VAL A 658 -4.07 -13.17 11.85
C VAL A 658 -5.57 -13.45 11.96
N LEU A 659 -6.04 -14.12 13.01
CA LEU A 659 -7.47 -14.25 13.26
C LEU A 659 -8.12 -12.89 13.55
N GLY A 660 -7.49 -12.11 14.44
CA GLY A 660 -7.99 -10.81 14.86
C GLY A 660 -7.91 -9.73 13.78
N ARG A 661 -6.83 -9.71 12.96
CA ARG A 661 -6.47 -8.74 11.89
C ARG A 661 -6.36 -7.28 12.31
N ILE A 662 -7.05 -6.89 13.37
CA ILE A 662 -7.10 -5.57 13.99
C ILE A 662 -6.56 -5.72 15.42
N LEU A 663 -5.70 -4.81 15.84
CA LEU A 663 -4.99 -4.87 17.13
C LEU A 663 -5.95 -5.02 18.32
N VAL A 664 -7.03 -4.24 18.36
CA VAL A 664 -8.01 -4.28 19.44
C VAL A 664 -8.70 -5.64 19.55
N ILE A 665 -9.16 -6.20 18.43
CA ILE A 665 -9.84 -7.51 18.40
C ILE A 665 -8.87 -8.62 18.79
N ALA A 666 -7.65 -8.57 18.26
CA ALA A 666 -6.61 -9.56 18.56
C ALA A 666 -6.22 -9.54 20.03
N ASN A 667 -6.08 -8.38 20.67
CA ASN A 667 -5.76 -8.27 22.09
C ASN A 667 -6.84 -8.89 22.99
N VAL A 668 -8.12 -8.62 22.69
CA VAL A 668 -9.25 -9.21 23.43
C VAL A 668 -9.27 -10.73 23.28
N LEU A 669 -9.10 -11.22 22.04
CA LEU A 669 -9.07 -12.65 21.75
C LEU A 669 -7.87 -13.34 22.41
N ALA A 670 -6.70 -12.71 22.39
CA ALA A 670 -5.49 -13.18 23.05
C ALA A 670 -5.66 -13.29 24.57
N ALA A 671 -6.20 -12.26 25.22
CA ALA A 671 -6.45 -12.27 26.66
C ALA A 671 -7.43 -13.38 27.07
N TYR A 672 -8.50 -13.58 26.29
CA TYR A 672 -9.47 -14.65 26.54
C TYR A 672 -8.84 -16.05 26.37
N ILE A 673 -8.12 -16.29 25.28
CA ILE A 673 -7.46 -17.58 25.03
C ILE A 673 -6.41 -17.87 26.11
N LEU A 674 -5.63 -16.87 26.49
CA LEU A 674 -4.62 -17.00 27.54
C LEU A 674 -5.25 -17.37 28.88
N LEU A 675 -6.36 -16.72 29.27
CA LEU A 675 -7.11 -17.07 30.48
C LEU A 675 -7.56 -18.55 30.44
N VAL A 676 -8.15 -19.00 29.34
CA VAL A 676 -8.63 -20.37 29.18
C VAL A 676 -7.48 -21.38 29.29
N ILE A 677 -6.36 -21.13 28.61
CA ILE A 677 -5.20 -22.02 28.63
C ILE A 677 -4.56 -22.09 30.02
N LEU A 678 -4.47 -20.97 30.74
CA LEU A 678 -3.92 -20.92 32.10
C LEU A 678 -4.80 -21.67 33.10
N VAL A 679 -6.12 -21.46 33.07
CA VAL A 679 -7.08 -22.17 33.95
C VAL A 679 -7.02 -23.68 33.73
N LEU A 680 -6.88 -24.09 32.45
CA LEU A 680 -6.77 -25.49 32.05
C LEU A 680 -5.33 -26.05 32.14
N GLY A 681 -4.37 -25.26 32.63
CA GLY A 681 -2.95 -25.62 32.70
C GLY A 681 -2.57 -26.58 33.84
N GLY A 682 -3.53 -27.01 34.67
CA GLY A 682 -3.32 -28.00 35.73
C GLY A 682 -2.73 -27.50 37.05
N PHE A 683 -2.21 -26.27 37.08
CA PHE A 683 -1.72 -25.63 38.30
C PHE A 683 -2.83 -24.90 39.08
N LEU A 684 -3.63 -24.06 38.41
CA LEU A 684 -4.74 -23.32 39.01
C LEU A 684 -5.89 -24.25 39.42
N ILE A 685 -6.29 -25.15 38.52
CA ILE A 685 -7.25 -26.21 38.79
C ILE A 685 -6.54 -27.54 38.58
N SER A 686 -6.40 -28.32 39.65
CA SER A 686 -5.84 -29.67 39.60
C SER A 686 -6.72 -30.61 38.78
N HIS A 687 -6.10 -31.54 38.06
CA HIS A 687 -6.77 -32.57 37.24
C HIS A 687 -7.92 -33.26 37.97
N GLY A 688 -7.73 -33.66 39.24
CA GLY A 688 -8.75 -34.36 40.03
C GLY A 688 -10.00 -33.52 40.34
N ASN A 689 -9.89 -32.19 40.27
CA ASN A 689 -10.99 -31.26 40.54
C ASN A 689 -11.74 -30.84 39.26
N VAL A 690 -11.21 -31.15 38.08
CA VAL A 690 -11.88 -30.88 36.80
C VAL A 690 -13.06 -31.83 36.65
N LYS A 691 -14.26 -31.30 36.39
CA LYS A 691 -15.46 -32.12 36.16
C LYS A 691 -15.28 -32.96 34.89
N LYS A 692 -15.77 -34.21 34.90
CA LYS A 692 -15.60 -35.19 33.81
C LYS A 692 -16.00 -34.67 32.42
N TRP A 693 -17.07 -33.86 32.32
CA TRP A 693 -17.54 -33.30 31.04
C TRP A 693 -16.63 -32.21 30.47
N TRP A 694 -15.79 -31.59 31.30
CA TRP A 694 -14.84 -30.54 30.89
C TRP A 694 -13.39 -31.05 30.79
N LEU A 695 -13.18 -32.34 31.06
CA LEU A 695 -11.85 -32.96 31.09
C LEU A 695 -11.11 -32.89 29.74
N TRP A 696 -11.84 -32.89 28.62
CA TRP A 696 -11.25 -32.70 27.29
C TRP A 696 -10.52 -31.35 27.15
N GLY A 697 -11.00 -30.31 27.86
CA GLY A 697 -10.36 -28.99 27.87
C GLY A 697 -8.98 -29.04 28.51
N TYR A 698 -8.84 -29.77 29.63
CA TYR A 698 -7.55 -30.01 30.29
C TYR A 698 -6.56 -30.69 29.33
N TRP A 699 -6.99 -31.74 28.61
CA TRP A 699 -6.16 -32.45 27.62
C TRP A 699 -5.81 -31.63 26.38
N SER A 700 -6.59 -30.59 26.07
CA SER A 700 -6.32 -29.68 24.95
C SER A 700 -5.36 -28.53 25.28
N SER A 701 -5.07 -28.28 26.56
CA SER A 701 -4.23 -27.14 26.95
C SER A 701 -2.74 -27.47 26.76
N PRO A 702 -1.98 -26.68 25.99
CA PRO A 702 -0.53 -26.89 25.87
C PRO A 702 0.20 -26.65 27.20
N VAL A 703 -0.30 -25.75 28.05
CA VAL A 703 0.33 -25.42 29.34
C VAL A 703 0.24 -26.58 30.33
N MET A 704 -0.77 -27.45 30.21
CA MET A 704 -0.87 -28.66 31.03
C MET A 704 0.32 -29.59 30.82
N TYR A 705 0.67 -29.83 29.56
CA TYR A 705 1.84 -30.64 29.19
C TYR A 705 3.14 -30.00 29.67
N SER A 706 3.28 -28.67 29.57
CA SER A 706 4.43 -27.94 30.09
C SER A 706 4.56 -28.06 31.61
N GLN A 707 3.45 -27.88 32.34
CA GLN A 707 3.42 -27.92 33.81
C GLN A 707 3.77 -29.31 34.32
N ASN A 708 3.21 -30.36 33.71
CA ASN A 708 3.51 -31.74 34.08
C ASN A 708 4.98 -32.06 33.78
N ALA A 709 5.49 -31.75 32.59
CA ALA A 709 6.87 -32.06 32.21
C ALA A 709 7.91 -31.31 33.06
N ILE A 710 7.70 -30.02 33.33
CA ILE A 710 8.65 -29.22 34.11
C ILE A 710 8.65 -29.64 35.59
N SER A 711 7.48 -30.01 36.13
CA SER A 711 7.34 -30.48 37.52
C SER A 711 7.96 -31.86 37.70
N VAL A 712 7.73 -32.79 36.77
CA VAL A 712 8.37 -34.13 36.77
C VAL A 712 9.90 -34.01 36.68
N ASN A 713 10.41 -33.09 35.86
CA ASN A 713 11.85 -32.84 35.74
C ASN A 713 12.49 -32.30 37.03
N GLU A 714 11.76 -31.61 37.90
CA GLU A 714 12.29 -31.12 39.18
C GLU A 714 12.06 -32.12 40.31
N PHE A 715 10.81 -32.55 40.54
CA PHE A 715 10.43 -33.33 41.72
C PHE A 715 10.87 -34.79 41.69
N LEU A 716 11.27 -35.34 40.54
CA LEU A 716 11.91 -36.67 40.50
C LEU A 716 13.42 -36.61 40.78
N SER A 717 13.97 -35.47 41.22
CA SER A 717 15.41 -35.32 41.43
C SER A 717 15.89 -35.94 42.73
N LYS A 718 17.21 -36.12 42.83
CA LYS A 718 17.85 -36.63 44.05
C LYS A 718 17.63 -35.67 45.23
N SER A 719 17.41 -34.38 44.95
CA SER A 719 17.11 -33.37 45.96
C SER A 719 15.75 -33.61 46.66
N TRP A 720 14.81 -34.28 45.98
CA TRP A 720 13.46 -34.59 46.48
C TRP A 720 13.26 -36.08 46.86
N SER A 721 14.32 -36.89 46.87
CA SER A 721 14.23 -38.34 47.07
C SER A 721 14.15 -38.80 48.53
N HIS A 722 14.05 -37.88 49.48
CA HIS A 722 13.90 -38.22 50.89
C HIS A 722 12.48 -38.72 51.19
N VAL A 723 12.37 -39.71 52.09
CA VAL A 723 11.10 -40.36 52.43
C VAL A 723 10.60 -39.78 53.75
N LEU A 724 9.33 -39.35 53.78
CA LEU A 724 8.71 -38.86 55.00
C LEU A 724 8.38 -40.03 55.95
N PRO A 725 8.57 -39.87 57.27
CA PRO A 725 8.26 -40.91 58.24
C PRO A 725 6.78 -41.29 58.17
N GLY A 726 6.50 -42.57 57.86
CA GLY A 726 5.14 -43.12 57.71
C GLY A 726 4.66 -43.33 56.27
N THR A 727 5.48 -43.07 55.25
CA THR A 727 5.15 -43.29 53.84
C THR A 727 6.22 -44.12 53.12
N ASN A 728 5.84 -44.90 52.10
CA ASN A 728 6.77 -45.70 51.28
C ASN A 728 7.19 -44.98 49.98
N GLU A 729 6.75 -43.73 49.76
CA GLU A 729 7.00 -42.95 48.55
C GLU A 729 7.96 -41.79 48.83
N THR A 730 8.72 -41.35 47.82
CA THR A 730 9.61 -40.18 47.95
C THR A 730 8.80 -38.89 48.08
N LEU A 731 9.36 -37.87 48.75
CA LEU A 731 8.67 -36.57 48.93
C LEU A 731 8.21 -36.00 47.58
N GLY A 732 9.05 -36.07 46.54
CA GLY A 732 8.72 -35.59 45.21
C GLY A 732 7.47 -36.24 44.59
N ILE A 733 7.31 -37.57 44.73
CA ILE A 733 6.13 -38.28 44.22
C ILE A 733 4.87 -37.87 44.98
N ILE A 734 4.97 -37.70 46.30
CA ILE A 734 3.87 -37.24 47.15
C ILE A 734 3.43 -35.84 46.74
N ILE A 735 4.37 -34.92 46.48
CA ILE A 735 4.08 -33.56 46.00
C ILE A 735 3.35 -33.61 44.65
N LEU A 736 3.85 -34.38 43.68
CA LEU A 736 3.23 -34.50 42.34
C LEU A 736 1.79 -35.04 42.45
N LYS A 737 1.57 -36.12 43.21
CA LYS A 737 0.24 -36.69 43.41
C LYS A 737 -0.72 -35.74 44.14
N SER A 738 -0.23 -35.01 45.14
CA SER A 738 -1.05 -34.05 45.90
C SER A 738 -1.65 -32.93 45.04
N ARG A 739 -0.96 -32.58 43.93
CA ARG A 739 -1.38 -31.56 42.98
C ARG A 739 -2.03 -32.14 41.72
N GLY A 740 -2.19 -33.46 41.64
CA GLY A 740 -2.78 -34.15 40.49
C GLY A 740 -1.89 -34.12 39.24
N ILE A 741 -0.57 -34.03 39.41
CA ILE A 741 0.43 -34.17 38.36
C ILE A 741 0.83 -35.63 38.25
N PHE A 742 1.00 -36.13 37.03
CA PHE A 742 1.38 -37.51 36.78
C PHE A 742 2.86 -37.75 37.14
N PRO A 743 3.18 -38.69 38.04
CA PRO A 743 4.53 -38.84 38.59
C PRO A 743 5.49 -39.70 37.73
N GLU A 744 5.07 -40.20 36.57
CA GLU A 744 5.88 -41.11 35.75
C GLU A 744 6.92 -40.32 34.93
N GLU A 745 8.15 -40.82 34.83
CA GLU A 745 9.25 -40.15 34.10
C GLU A 745 8.93 -39.92 32.61
N ASN A 746 8.11 -40.77 32.01
CA ASN A 746 7.68 -40.67 30.61
C ASN A 746 6.95 -39.35 30.31
N TRP A 747 6.31 -38.73 31.31
CA TRP A 747 5.58 -37.46 31.13
C TRP A 747 6.47 -36.29 30.74
N TYR A 748 7.78 -36.36 31.02
CA TYR A 748 8.72 -35.38 30.49
C TYR A 748 8.74 -35.37 28.96
N TRP A 749 8.95 -36.53 28.35
CA TRP A 749 9.03 -36.66 26.89
C TRP A 749 7.68 -36.53 26.21
N ILE A 750 6.59 -36.98 26.86
CA ILE A 750 5.23 -36.74 26.38
C ILE A 750 4.97 -35.23 26.33
N GLY A 751 5.35 -34.47 27.37
CA GLY A 751 5.14 -33.04 27.39
C GLY A 751 6.01 -32.29 26.37
N ALA A 752 7.29 -32.65 26.25
CA ALA A 752 8.18 -32.08 25.22
C ALA A 752 7.68 -32.37 23.79
N GLY A 753 7.26 -33.61 23.52
CA GLY A 753 6.69 -34.02 22.23
C GLY A 753 5.37 -33.31 21.92
N ALA A 754 4.48 -33.19 22.91
CA ALA A 754 3.23 -32.45 22.77
C ALA A 754 3.47 -30.97 22.46
N LEU A 755 4.39 -30.31 23.18
CA LEU A 755 4.75 -28.91 22.92
C LEU A 755 5.32 -28.70 21.53
N PHE A 756 6.23 -29.58 21.08
CA PHE A 756 6.73 -29.54 19.70
C PHE A 756 5.59 -29.72 18.68
N GLY A 757 4.64 -30.62 18.95
CA GLY A 757 3.42 -30.77 18.16
C GLY A 757 2.62 -29.46 18.08
N TYR A 758 2.40 -28.78 19.21
CA TYR A 758 1.71 -27.48 19.23
C TYR A 758 2.47 -26.38 18.47
N VAL A 759 3.81 -26.36 18.52
CA VAL A 759 4.62 -25.45 17.70
C VAL A 759 4.30 -25.63 16.23
N LEU A 760 4.29 -26.88 15.74
CA LEU A 760 3.97 -27.17 14.34
C LEU A 760 2.52 -26.82 14.00
N ILE A 761 1.56 -27.17 14.87
CA ILE A 761 0.14 -26.90 14.68
C ILE A 761 -0.12 -25.39 14.57
N PHE A 762 0.38 -24.57 15.49
CA PHE A 762 0.12 -23.13 15.44
C PHE A 762 0.79 -22.44 14.25
N ASN A 763 2.00 -22.85 13.87
CA ASN A 763 2.65 -22.32 12.66
C ASN A 763 1.93 -22.76 11.38
N PHE A 764 1.43 -24.00 11.32
CA PHE A 764 0.60 -24.47 10.21
C PHE A 764 -0.72 -23.70 10.13
N LEU A 765 -1.44 -23.57 11.25
CA LEU A 765 -2.68 -22.79 11.33
C LEU A 765 -2.46 -21.32 10.97
N PHE A 766 -1.32 -20.73 11.35
CA PHE A 766 -0.92 -19.39 10.93
C PHE A 766 -0.76 -19.29 9.41
N ILE A 767 -0.10 -20.25 8.76
CA ILE A 767 0.02 -20.30 7.29
C ILE A 767 -1.36 -20.42 6.63
N VAL A 768 -2.19 -21.34 7.10
CA VAL A 768 -3.55 -21.55 6.59
C VAL A 768 -4.39 -20.28 6.75
N ALA A 769 -4.35 -19.66 7.93
CA ALA A 769 -5.05 -18.40 8.18
C ALA A 769 -4.60 -17.29 7.22
N LEU A 770 -3.29 -17.14 6.98
CA LEU A 770 -2.75 -16.18 6.03
C LEU A 770 -3.13 -16.50 4.56
N SER A 771 -3.37 -17.77 4.22
CA SER A 771 -3.78 -18.16 2.86
C SER A 771 -5.25 -17.88 2.59
N TYR A 772 -6.14 -18.08 3.57
CA TYR A 772 -7.60 -18.00 3.33
C TYR A 772 -8.27 -16.74 3.88
N LEU A 773 -7.75 -16.12 4.94
CA LEU A 773 -8.37 -14.92 5.49
C LEU A 773 -8.13 -13.70 4.60
N LYS A 774 -9.16 -12.88 4.48
CA LYS A 774 -9.12 -11.61 3.74
C LYS A 774 -8.68 -10.46 4.64
N PRO A 775 -8.17 -9.35 4.07
CA PRO A 775 -8.00 -8.12 4.85
C PRO A 775 -9.32 -7.74 5.56
N PRO A 776 -9.25 -7.06 6.72
CA PRO A 776 -10.45 -6.59 7.40
C PRO A 776 -11.24 -5.67 6.44
N GLY A 777 -12.55 -5.90 6.36
CA GLY A 777 -13.43 -5.12 5.48
C GLY A 777 -13.38 -3.64 5.84
N LYS A 778 -13.17 -2.77 4.84
CA LYS A 778 -13.28 -1.32 5.02
C LYS A 778 -14.75 -0.96 5.22
N ALA A 779 -15.03 0.04 6.06
CA ALA A 779 -16.37 0.57 6.20
C ALA A 779 -16.88 1.00 4.81
N GLN A 780 -17.94 0.34 4.32
CA GLN A 780 -18.54 0.66 3.03
C GLN A 780 -19.15 2.07 3.10
N SER A 781 -19.00 2.84 2.03
CA SER A 781 -19.64 4.14 1.89
C SER A 781 -21.15 4.03 2.09
N THR A 782 -21.70 4.80 3.03
CA THR A 782 -23.13 4.90 3.28
C THR A 782 -23.81 5.51 2.06
N VAL A 783 -24.66 4.74 1.38
CA VAL A 783 -25.58 5.28 0.37
C VAL A 783 -26.84 5.77 1.10
N THR A 784 -27.15 7.06 0.97
CA THR A 784 -28.36 7.66 1.55
C THR A 784 -29.63 7.05 0.96
N GLU A 785 -30.67 6.90 1.78
CA GLU A 785 -31.96 6.31 1.38
C GLU A 785 -32.66 7.07 0.23
N GLU A 786 -32.35 8.36 0.03
CA GLU A 786 -32.83 9.17 -1.08
C GLU A 786 -32.26 8.75 -2.45
N VAL A 787 -30.96 8.40 -2.50
CA VAL A 787 -30.30 7.90 -3.74
C VAL A 787 -30.92 6.56 -4.13
N PHE A 788 -31.23 5.72 -3.15
CA PHE A 788 -31.96 4.46 -3.36
C PHE A 788 -33.39 4.70 -3.87
N ARG A 789 -34.12 5.68 -3.32
CA ARG A 789 -35.48 6.04 -3.80
C ARG A 789 -35.46 6.58 -5.23
N GLN A 790 -34.48 7.40 -5.60
CA GLN A 790 -34.32 7.88 -6.97
C GLN A 790 -34.01 6.73 -7.95
N GLN A 791 -33.17 5.77 -7.54
CA GLN A 791 -32.92 4.55 -8.33
C GLN A 791 -34.18 3.68 -8.49
N GLN A 792 -34.94 3.45 -7.41
CA GLN A 792 -36.20 2.70 -7.47
C GLN A 792 -37.28 3.39 -8.31
N ASN A 793 -37.42 4.71 -8.21
CA ASN A 793 -38.38 5.47 -9.01
C ASN A 793 -38.05 5.38 -10.50
N SER A 794 -36.76 5.33 -10.87
CA SER A 794 -36.34 5.11 -12.27
C SER A 794 -36.65 3.70 -12.81
N ILE A 795 -36.92 2.73 -11.92
CA ILE A 795 -37.29 1.35 -12.28
C ILE A 795 -38.83 1.20 -12.35
N PHE A 796 -39.59 1.95 -11.55
CA PHE A 796 -41.05 1.88 -11.49
C PHE A 796 -41.80 2.72 -12.54
N GLU A 797 -41.15 3.66 -13.24
CA GLU A 797 -41.78 4.43 -14.33
C GLU A 797 -42.08 3.62 -15.61
N LYS A 798 -41.90 2.29 -15.60
CA LYS A 798 -42.18 1.42 -16.76
C LYS A 798 -43.58 0.81 -16.81
N SER A 799 -44.51 1.12 -15.91
CA SER A 799 -45.85 0.52 -15.99
C SER A 799 -46.94 1.28 -15.24
N THR A 800 -47.48 2.36 -15.84
CA THR A 800 -48.92 2.68 -16.02
C THR A 800 -49.09 4.19 -16.25
N PRO A 801 -49.96 4.62 -17.20
CA PRO A 801 -50.41 6.00 -17.26
C PRO A 801 -51.54 6.18 -16.23
N GLN A 802 -51.34 7.04 -15.23
CA GLN A 802 -52.41 7.45 -14.33
C GLN A 802 -52.73 8.95 -14.45
N PRO A 803 -53.98 9.33 -14.18
CA PRO A 803 -54.63 10.50 -14.75
C PRO A 803 -54.30 11.78 -13.99
N ARG A 804 -54.53 12.90 -14.67
CA ARG A 804 -54.57 14.24 -14.10
C ARG A 804 -55.54 14.29 -12.92
N GLU A 805 -55.04 14.52 -11.72
CA GLU A 805 -55.83 15.04 -10.61
C GLU A 805 -55.55 16.54 -10.42
N GLU A 806 -56.64 17.26 -10.35
CA GLU A 806 -56.73 18.72 -10.28
C GLU A 806 -56.18 19.24 -8.95
N ALA A 807 -55.30 20.24 -9.07
CA ALA A 807 -54.79 20.98 -7.93
C ALA A 807 -55.91 21.83 -7.31
N THR A 808 -56.44 21.40 -6.17
CA THR A 808 -57.22 22.26 -5.28
C THR A 808 -56.35 23.40 -4.76
N LYS A 809 -56.76 24.61 -5.14
CA LYS A 809 -56.24 25.90 -4.66
C LYS A 809 -56.41 26.00 -3.14
N THR A 810 -55.29 26.13 -2.43
CA THR A 810 -55.27 26.82 -1.13
C THR A 810 -54.31 27.99 -1.23
N THR A 811 -54.92 29.17 -1.23
CA THR A 811 -54.34 30.51 -1.21
C THR A 811 -53.44 30.70 -0.01
N ILE A 812 -52.14 30.89 -0.25
CA ILE A 812 -51.29 31.75 0.59
C ILE A 812 -50.69 32.77 -0.36
N ALA A 813 -51.30 33.97 -0.35
CA ALA A 813 -50.73 35.16 -0.92
C ALA A 813 -49.46 35.52 -0.14
N GLY A 814 -48.35 35.69 -0.85
CA GLY A 814 -47.07 36.05 -0.23
C GLY A 814 -45.97 36.22 -1.27
N ASN A 815 -45.97 37.39 -1.92
CA ASN A 815 -44.88 38.04 -2.66
C ASN A 815 -43.86 37.15 -3.39
N ALA A 816 -43.99 37.19 -4.72
CA ALA A 816 -42.90 36.94 -5.65
C ALA A 816 -41.78 37.97 -5.39
N ASN A 817 -40.73 37.53 -4.69
CA ASN A 817 -39.40 38.09 -4.84
C ASN A 817 -38.48 36.97 -5.34
N SER A 818 -37.87 37.24 -6.49
CA SER A 818 -36.71 36.54 -7.01
C SER A 818 -35.64 36.39 -5.92
N ASN A 819 -35.54 35.21 -5.33
CA ASN A 819 -34.38 34.86 -4.50
C ASN A 819 -33.19 34.61 -5.42
N GLU A 820 -32.57 35.70 -5.87
CA GLU A 820 -31.13 35.70 -6.07
C GLU A 820 -30.50 35.20 -4.77
N MET A 821 -29.68 34.15 -4.85
CA MET A 821 -28.85 33.69 -3.73
C MET A 821 -27.87 34.80 -3.36
N LYS A 822 -28.31 35.79 -2.58
CA LYS A 822 -27.41 36.70 -1.89
C LYS A 822 -26.72 35.89 -0.80
N GLY A 823 -25.47 35.52 -1.06
CA GLY A 823 -24.59 34.96 -0.05
C GLY A 823 -24.62 35.83 1.20
N MET A 824 -24.77 35.19 2.36
CA MET A 824 -24.84 35.89 3.63
C MET A 824 -23.48 36.54 3.92
N VAL A 825 -23.45 37.88 4.02
CA VAL A 825 -22.27 38.60 4.50
C VAL A 825 -22.21 38.38 6.01
N LEU A 826 -21.50 37.33 6.43
CA LEU A 826 -21.14 37.16 7.83
C LEU A 826 -20.27 38.38 8.23
N PRO A 827 -20.59 39.09 9.32
CA PRO A 827 -19.82 40.24 9.75
C PRO A 827 -18.48 39.75 10.35
N PHE A 828 -17.46 39.61 9.49
CA PHE A 828 -16.11 39.31 9.93
C PHE A 828 -15.38 40.61 10.28
N LEU A 829 -14.72 40.65 11.44
CA LEU A 829 -13.71 41.68 11.70
C LEU A 829 -12.50 41.42 10.78
N PRO A 830 -12.03 42.43 10.03
CA PRO A 830 -10.89 42.26 9.15
C PRO A 830 -9.59 42.18 9.96
N TYR A 831 -8.88 41.06 9.88
CA TYR A 831 -7.54 40.89 10.46
C TYR A 831 -6.48 40.87 9.35
N CYS A 832 -5.37 41.57 9.57
CA CYS A 832 -4.19 41.52 8.69
C CYS A 832 -3.10 40.69 9.37
N VAL A 833 -2.53 39.70 8.69
CA VAL A 833 -1.38 38.94 9.24
C VAL A 833 -0.13 39.42 8.53
N THR A 834 0.87 39.87 9.27
CA THR A 834 2.19 40.22 8.70
C THR A 834 3.25 39.35 9.34
N PHE A 835 4.25 38.96 8.56
CA PHE A 835 5.38 38.18 9.03
C PHE A 835 6.65 38.71 8.37
N ASP A 836 7.71 38.82 9.16
CA ASP A 836 8.98 39.39 8.70
C ASP A 836 10.16 38.50 9.08
N ASN A 837 11.03 38.26 8.10
CA ASN A 837 12.27 37.52 8.18
C ASN A 837 12.12 36.12 8.81
N ILE A 838 11.03 35.42 8.47
CA ILE A 838 10.72 34.10 9.01
C ILE A 838 11.74 33.08 8.52
N SER A 839 12.50 32.53 9.47
CA SER A 839 13.45 31.45 9.22
C SER A 839 13.13 30.26 10.11
N TYR A 840 13.19 29.06 9.56
CA TYR A 840 12.93 27.81 10.28
C TYR A 840 14.00 26.79 9.94
N SER A 841 14.64 26.25 10.98
CA SER A 841 15.67 25.22 10.85
C SER A 841 15.42 24.05 11.81
N VAL A 842 15.82 22.86 11.39
CA VAL A 842 15.67 21.61 12.17
C VAL A 842 17.01 20.90 12.20
N ASP A 843 17.33 20.25 13.31
CA ASP A 843 18.55 19.46 13.43
C ASP A 843 18.54 18.27 12.46
N MET A 844 19.67 18.05 11.77
CA MET A 844 19.82 16.91 10.86
C MET A 844 19.82 15.57 11.63
N PRO A 845 19.13 14.53 11.11
CA PRO A 845 19.24 13.17 11.66
C PRO A 845 20.69 12.69 11.67
N LYS A 846 21.06 11.89 12.68
CA LYS A 846 22.43 11.39 12.89
C LYS A 846 23.02 10.68 11.66
N GLU A 847 22.18 10.00 10.88
CA GLU A 847 22.54 9.27 9.67
C GLU A 847 23.01 10.19 8.52
N MET A 848 22.43 11.40 8.41
CA MET A 848 22.78 12.39 7.39
C MET A 848 24.03 13.19 7.78
N ARG A 849 24.26 13.42 9.08
CA ARG A 849 25.49 14.06 9.59
C ARG A 849 26.74 13.21 9.29
N ALA A 850 26.61 11.88 9.31
CA ALA A 850 27.70 10.96 8.98
C ALA A 850 28.15 11.06 7.51
N HIS A 851 27.32 11.65 6.63
CA HIS A 851 27.62 11.85 5.21
C HIS A 851 28.15 13.27 4.91
N GLY A 852 28.53 14.06 5.93
CA GLY A 852 29.20 15.35 5.76
C GLY A 852 28.30 16.55 5.47
N ILE A 853 26.98 16.43 5.72
CA ILE A 853 26.02 17.53 5.53
C ILE A 853 25.91 18.37 6.81
N GLU A 854 25.70 19.70 6.67
CA GLU A 854 25.56 20.67 7.76
C GLU A 854 24.66 20.22 8.92
N ASP A 855 24.98 20.66 10.15
CA ASP A 855 24.30 20.23 11.38
C ASP A 855 22.79 20.53 11.44
N LYS A 856 22.36 21.57 10.72
CA LYS A 856 20.98 22.07 10.69
C LYS A 856 20.47 22.21 9.26
N LEU A 857 19.32 21.60 8.98
CA LEU A 857 18.60 21.80 7.73
C LEU A 857 17.76 23.07 7.83
N MET A 858 18.10 24.06 7.02
CA MET A 858 17.29 25.27 6.87
C MET A 858 16.13 25.00 5.91
N LEU A 859 14.90 25.11 6.40
CA LEU A 859 13.67 24.84 5.64
C LEU A 859 12.97 26.12 5.18
N LEU A 860 13.11 27.20 5.93
CA LEU A 860 12.70 28.56 5.55
C LEU A 860 13.86 29.50 5.83
N ASN A 861 14.14 30.41 4.89
CA ASN A 861 15.25 31.36 5.00
C ASN A 861 14.74 32.78 4.70
N GLY A 862 14.58 33.59 5.75
CA GLY A 862 14.25 35.01 5.66
C GLY A 862 12.98 35.36 4.88
N VAL A 863 11.89 34.61 5.10
CA VAL A 863 10.64 34.79 4.35
C VAL A 863 9.79 35.90 5.00
N SER A 864 9.47 36.96 4.25
CA SER A 864 8.60 38.07 4.70
C SER A 864 7.34 38.18 3.82
N GLY A 865 6.23 38.66 4.39
CA GLY A 865 4.99 38.83 3.65
C GLY A 865 3.80 39.32 4.49
N CYS A 866 2.67 39.56 3.83
CA CYS A 866 1.43 39.96 4.50
C CYS A 866 0.19 39.32 3.85
N PHE A 867 -0.80 38.96 4.68
CA PHE A 867 -2.12 38.51 4.28
C PHE A 867 -3.14 39.58 4.62
N ARG A 868 -3.78 40.12 3.59
CA ARG A 868 -4.73 41.24 3.70
C ARG A 868 -6.16 40.72 3.88
N PRO A 869 -6.98 41.39 4.72
CA PRO A 869 -8.39 41.05 4.85
C PRO A 869 -9.13 41.31 3.52
N GLY A 870 -10.12 40.47 3.21
CA GLY A 870 -10.93 40.60 1.99
C GLY A 870 -10.25 40.15 0.69
N VAL A 871 -9.01 39.65 0.77
CA VAL A 871 -8.26 39.14 -0.39
C VAL A 871 -8.04 37.64 -0.25
N LEU A 872 -8.37 36.88 -1.30
CA LEU A 872 -8.01 35.47 -1.39
C LEU A 872 -6.55 35.35 -1.81
N THR A 873 -5.66 35.13 -0.85
CA THR A 873 -4.23 34.93 -1.11
C THR A 873 -3.93 33.44 -1.30
N ALA A 874 -3.35 33.06 -2.43
CA ALA A 874 -2.90 31.71 -2.71
C ALA A 874 -1.37 31.59 -2.54
N LEU A 875 -0.90 30.59 -1.79
CA LEU A 875 0.52 30.26 -1.67
C LEU A 875 0.87 29.14 -2.66
N MET A 876 1.62 29.48 -3.71
CA MET A 876 1.99 28.55 -4.79
C MET A 876 3.49 28.29 -4.84
N GLY A 877 3.88 27.11 -5.29
CA GLY A 877 5.28 26.68 -5.42
C GLY A 877 5.41 25.17 -5.60
N VAL A 878 6.56 24.71 -6.09
CA VAL A 878 6.83 23.28 -6.31
C VAL A 878 6.76 22.45 -5.02
N SER A 879 6.60 21.13 -5.14
CA SER A 879 6.65 20.23 -3.99
C SER A 879 8.00 20.37 -3.27
N GLY A 880 8.00 20.44 -1.94
CA GLY A 880 9.22 20.66 -1.15
C GLY A 880 9.65 22.12 -0.96
N ALA A 881 9.00 23.11 -1.61
CA ALA A 881 9.35 24.53 -1.47
C ALA A 881 9.07 25.18 -0.09
N GLY A 882 8.69 24.40 0.92
CA GLY A 882 8.42 24.93 2.28
C GLY A 882 7.03 25.53 2.49
N LYS A 883 6.07 25.35 1.58
CA LYS A 883 4.70 25.92 1.68
C LYS A 883 3.98 25.53 2.97
N THR A 884 3.84 24.23 3.22
CA THR A 884 3.22 23.69 4.44
C THR A 884 4.03 24.10 5.67
N THR A 885 5.35 24.14 5.57
CA THR A 885 6.23 24.60 6.65
C THR A 885 5.95 26.05 7.02
N LEU A 886 5.81 26.95 6.04
CA LEU A 886 5.46 28.34 6.26
C LEU A 886 4.07 28.45 6.89
N MET A 887 3.08 27.74 6.35
CA MET A 887 1.73 27.71 6.93
C MET A 887 1.70 27.17 8.36
N ASP A 888 2.46 26.12 8.66
CA ASP A 888 2.57 25.54 10.02
C ASP A 888 3.26 26.50 11.00
N VAL A 889 4.29 27.23 10.56
CA VAL A 889 4.97 28.24 11.38
C VAL A 889 4.04 29.43 11.65
N LEU A 890 3.33 29.92 10.61
CA LEU A 890 2.33 30.98 10.75
C LEU A 890 1.13 30.54 11.60
N ALA A 891 0.73 29.27 11.55
CA ALA A 891 -0.27 28.67 12.43
C ALA A 891 0.25 28.42 13.86
N GLY A 892 1.57 28.36 14.04
CA GLY A 892 2.25 28.02 15.29
C GLY A 892 2.06 26.56 15.70
N ARG A 893 2.04 25.66 14.71
CA ARG A 893 1.95 24.21 14.89
C ARG A 893 3.31 23.52 14.92
N LYS A 894 4.39 24.19 14.54
CA LYS A 894 5.75 23.68 14.72
C LYS A 894 6.19 23.86 16.17
N THR A 895 6.21 22.77 16.92
CA THR A 895 6.72 22.70 18.31
C THR A 895 8.21 22.37 18.37
N ASP A 896 8.74 21.76 17.31
CA ASP A 896 10.14 21.35 17.20
C ASP A 896 10.91 22.22 16.19
N GLY A 897 12.21 22.37 16.40
CA GLY A 897 13.11 23.18 15.58
C GLY A 897 13.22 24.65 16.04
N TYR A 898 14.02 25.42 15.31
CA TYR A 898 14.32 26.81 15.64
C TYR A 898 13.60 27.76 14.69
N ILE A 899 12.65 28.52 15.22
CA ILE A 899 11.92 29.57 14.50
C ILE A 899 12.55 30.93 14.84
N LYS A 900 12.85 31.75 13.83
CA LYS A 900 13.28 33.15 13.94
C LYS A 900 12.38 34.04 13.08
N GLY A 901 12.29 35.32 13.42
CA GLY A 901 11.46 36.32 12.74
C GLY A 901 10.20 36.66 13.54
N ASP A 902 9.48 37.68 13.07
CA ASP A 902 8.35 38.27 13.79
C ASP A 902 7.03 38.01 13.06
N ILE A 903 5.97 37.71 13.80
CA ILE A 903 4.60 37.55 13.28
C ILE A 903 3.68 38.48 14.05
N THR A 904 2.98 39.37 13.34
CA THR A 904 1.99 40.28 13.94
C THR A 904 0.61 40.13 13.29
N ILE A 905 -0.43 40.34 14.09
CA ILE A 905 -1.84 40.31 13.70
C ILE A 905 -2.40 41.70 13.94
N SER A 906 -2.72 42.41 12.86
CA SER A 906 -3.19 43.80 12.88
C SER A 906 -2.27 44.71 13.70
N GLY A 907 -0.95 44.51 13.61
CA GLY A 907 0.07 45.29 14.31
C GLY A 907 0.43 44.78 15.72
N TYR A 908 -0.32 43.82 16.28
CA TYR A 908 -0.02 43.24 17.58
C TYR A 908 0.80 41.95 17.45
N PRO A 909 1.81 41.69 18.32
CA PRO A 909 2.54 40.43 18.32
C PRO A 909 1.61 39.23 18.44
N LYS A 910 1.82 38.20 17.62
CA LYS A 910 1.02 36.98 17.64
C LYS A 910 1.15 36.27 18.99
N LYS A 911 0.03 36.11 19.71
CA LYS A 911 -0.07 35.23 20.88
C LYS A 911 -0.60 33.86 20.47
N GLN A 912 0.18 32.81 20.68
CA GLN A 912 -0.15 31.47 20.17
C GLN A 912 -1.45 30.90 20.79
N GLU A 913 -1.66 31.14 22.09
CA GLU A 913 -2.81 30.62 22.85
C GLU A 913 -4.17 31.09 22.31
N THR A 914 -4.24 32.33 21.83
CA THR A 914 -5.49 32.95 21.36
C THR A 914 -5.64 32.88 19.84
N PHE A 915 -4.55 32.70 19.10
CA PHE A 915 -4.57 32.72 17.64
C PHE A 915 -5.48 31.65 17.01
N ALA A 916 -5.54 30.47 17.60
CA ALA A 916 -6.38 29.37 17.11
C ALA A 916 -7.89 29.67 17.20
N ARG A 917 -8.33 30.67 17.98
CA ARG A 917 -9.74 31.07 18.08
C ARG A 917 -10.21 31.92 16.89
N ILE A 918 -9.29 32.63 16.26
CA ILE A 918 -9.57 33.55 15.15
C ILE A 918 -9.04 33.06 13.79
N SER A 919 -8.34 31.92 13.78
CA SER A 919 -7.81 31.29 12.57
C SER A 919 -8.35 29.87 12.41
N GLY A 920 -8.75 29.51 11.20
CA GLY A 920 -9.07 28.14 10.82
C GLY A 920 -7.89 27.55 10.04
N TYR A 921 -7.40 26.39 10.48
CA TYR A 921 -6.38 25.63 9.75
C TYR A 921 -6.99 24.29 9.31
N CYS A 922 -6.92 23.99 8.01
CA CYS A 922 -7.27 22.68 7.48
C CYS A 922 -5.98 21.92 7.23
N GLU A 923 -5.85 20.75 7.83
CA GLU A 923 -4.66 19.92 7.69
C GLU A 923 -4.61 19.25 6.31
N GLN A 924 -3.41 18.81 5.91
CA GLN A 924 -3.25 18.08 4.66
C GLN A 924 -3.87 16.67 4.71
N ASN A 925 -3.89 16.06 5.90
CA ASN A 925 -4.58 14.81 6.16
C ASN A 925 -5.76 15.09 7.08
N ASP A 926 -6.92 14.54 6.75
CA ASP A 926 -8.13 14.70 7.56
C ASP A 926 -8.02 13.84 8.82
N ILE A 927 -7.81 14.48 9.97
CA ILE A 927 -7.83 13.83 11.28
C ILE A 927 -9.20 14.04 11.91
N HIS A 928 -10.08 13.07 11.70
CA HIS A 928 -11.41 13.04 12.31
C HIS A 928 -11.58 11.78 13.16
N SER A 929 -12.44 11.88 14.18
CA SER A 929 -12.87 10.70 14.92
C SER A 929 -13.66 9.79 14.00
N PRO A 930 -13.23 8.54 13.74
CA PRO A 930 -13.91 7.64 12.80
C PRO A 930 -15.28 7.16 13.31
N ASN A 931 -15.59 7.40 14.59
CA ASN A 931 -16.78 6.89 15.26
C ASN A 931 -17.90 7.93 15.38
N VAL A 932 -17.68 9.14 14.87
CA VAL A 932 -18.61 10.27 15.00
C VAL A 932 -19.10 10.66 13.61
N THR A 933 -20.39 10.96 13.47
CA THR A 933 -20.96 11.39 12.19
C THR A 933 -20.42 12.76 11.77
N VAL A 934 -20.55 13.09 10.49
CA VAL A 934 -20.13 14.41 9.98
C VAL A 934 -20.90 15.54 10.67
N TYR A 935 -22.20 15.36 10.96
CA TYR A 935 -23.00 16.35 11.69
C TYR A 935 -22.49 16.54 13.11
N GLU A 936 -22.32 15.44 13.85
CA GLU A 936 -21.83 15.49 15.23
C GLU A 936 -20.43 16.11 15.30
N SER A 937 -19.56 15.84 14.33
CA SER A 937 -18.21 16.44 14.24
C SER A 937 -18.28 17.95 14.05
N LEU A 938 -19.18 18.43 13.18
CA LEU A 938 -19.37 19.86 12.94
C LEU A 938 -20.03 20.56 14.14
N VAL A 939 -21.02 19.93 14.78
CA VAL A 939 -21.64 20.44 16.01
C VAL A 939 -20.62 20.52 17.14
N TYR A 940 -19.81 19.48 17.33
CA TYR A 940 -18.76 19.46 18.33
C TYR A 940 -17.71 20.54 18.07
N SER A 941 -17.25 20.69 16.82
CA SER A 941 -16.33 21.77 16.46
C SER A 941 -16.95 23.16 16.66
N ALA A 942 -18.26 23.31 16.46
CA ALA A 942 -18.96 24.57 16.71
C ALA A 942 -19.04 24.87 18.21
N TRP A 943 -19.36 23.89 19.05
CA TRP A 943 -19.39 24.04 20.52
C TRP A 943 -18.03 24.44 21.10
N LEU A 944 -16.93 23.97 20.53
CA LEU A 944 -15.59 24.31 21.01
C LEU A 944 -15.12 25.72 20.60
N ARG A 945 -15.68 26.30 19.53
CA ARG A 945 -15.23 27.59 18.98
C ARG A 945 -16.18 28.74 19.25
N LEU A 946 -17.46 28.46 19.50
CA LEU A 946 -18.49 29.47 19.74
C LEU A 946 -18.75 29.66 21.25
N PRO A 947 -19.07 30.89 21.68
CA PRO A 947 -19.53 31.13 23.05
C PRO A 947 -20.76 30.29 23.42
N SER A 948 -20.87 29.92 24.70
CA SER A 948 -22.00 29.14 25.26
C SER A 948 -23.36 29.83 25.13
N GLU A 949 -23.36 31.14 24.90
CA GLU A 949 -24.56 32.00 24.76
C GLU A 949 -25.28 31.82 23.41
N ILE A 950 -24.70 31.07 22.46
CA ILE A 950 -25.26 30.89 21.12
C ILE A 950 -26.10 29.59 21.06
N ASP A 951 -27.38 29.65 21.44
CA ASP A 951 -28.33 28.53 21.27
C ASP A 951 -28.62 28.16 19.79
N SER A 952 -28.23 29.03 18.85
CA SER A 952 -28.42 28.85 17.40
C SER A 952 -27.40 27.92 16.71
N VAL A 953 -26.53 27.24 17.48
CA VAL A 953 -25.47 26.37 16.94
C VAL A 953 -26.02 25.32 15.97
N LYS A 954 -27.16 24.67 16.27
CA LYS A 954 -27.77 23.67 15.39
C LYS A 954 -28.25 24.24 14.05
N ARG A 955 -28.78 25.47 14.03
CA ARG A 955 -29.20 26.15 12.78
C ARG A 955 -27.99 26.53 11.94
N LYS A 956 -26.96 27.11 12.56
CA LYS A 956 -25.71 27.48 11.88
C LYS A 956 -25.00 26.26 11.29
N VAL A 957 -24.94 25.14 12.01
CA VAL A 957 -24.32 23.90 11.50
C VAL A 957 -25.14 23.34 10.34
N SER A 958 -26.46 23.31 10.43
CA SER A 958 -27.32 22.83 9.33
C SER A 958 -27.16 23.70 8.07
N GLU A 959 -27.00 25.01 8.24
CA GLU A 959 -26.76 25.95 7.15
C GLU A 959 -25.34 25.82 6.58
N ILE A 960 -24.31 25.63 7.42
CA ILE A 960 -22.96 25.30 6.98
C ILE A 960 -22.96 23.99 6.18
N CYS A 961 -23.66 22.94 6.64
CA CYS A 961 -23.82 21.70 5.90
C CYS A 961 -24.50 21.93 4.54
N ARG A 962 -25.44 22.87 4.47
CA ARG A 962 -26.12 23.23 3.21
C ARG A 962 -25.20 23.99 2.25
N ASN A 963 -24.44 24.95 2.77
CA ASN A 963 -23.50 25.77 2.01
C ASN A 963 -22.28 24.98 1.53
N LEU A 964 -21.79 24.04 2.35
CA LEU A 964 -20.75 23.08 1.98
C LEU A 964 -21.29 21.91 1.15
N HIS A 965 -22.61 21.89 0.89
CA HIS A 965 -23.28 20.86 0.10
C HIS A 965 -23.17 19.43 0.62
N ILE A 966 -23.05 19.26 1.94
CA ILE A 966 -23.01 17.98 2.64
C ILE A 966 -24.41 17.62 3.20
N SER A 967 -25.43 18.47 2.98
CA SER A 967 -26.81 18.29 3.47
C SER A 967 -27.56 17.04 2.96
N SER A 968 -27.25 16.54 1.76
CA SER A 968 -27.94 15.37 1.17
C SER A 968 -27.54 14.02 1.80
N SER A 969 -26.54 14.02 2.69
CA SER A 969 -26.22 12.88 3.56
C SER A 969 -26.96 12.94 4.91
N PHE A 970 -27.78 13.96 5.16
CA PHE A 970 -28.38 14.23 6.48
C PHE A 970 -29.91 14.18 6.55
N GLN A 971 -30.63 13.98 5.44
CA GLN A 971 -32.08 13.76 5.52
C GLN A 971 -32.38 12.29 5.84
N SER A 972 -32.04 11.89 7.06
CA SER A 972 -32.61 10.71 7.75
C SER A 972 -32.61 10.92 9.25
#